data_AF-A0A7L4FD99-F1
#
_entry.id   AF-A0A7L4FD99-F1
#
_cell.length_a   1.000
_cell.length_b   1.000
_cell.length_c   1.000
_cell.angle_alpha   90.00
_cell.angle_beta   90.00
_cell.angle_gamma   90.00
#
_symmetry.space_group_name_H-M   'P 1'
#
loop_
_entity.id
_entity.type
_entity.pdbx_description
1 polymer ?
#
loop_
_entity_poly.entity_id
_entity_poly.type
_entity_poly.pdbx_seq_one_letter_code
_entity_poly.pdbx_strand_id
1 'polypeptide(L)'
;MAAASWYHRDISRVVAEELLAKAGQDGCFLVRDSESVSGAYALCLLFQRHVHTYRILPNDEGLLSVQTIQGIQAKCFRTLPDLIGAYQHPNNGLVTPLLHPVHRTRQAADEDSDGEDGQGGGHAAGAVPAGGAGTGVLLSVPIAGRTHISQQLHQRLQEQIHSSPASDFMGFMAEYLSHHLQLDLEALRHGHPQLRHLSTALVTACRALHRHIDFTLAGLETLARVFDPPVSPRSLASEQVRPLQPPLGAGLLTSDPDLELLLNKISAVNHLLSSLEKKVLKSLQETVSRYNLALPSAVTAPALATKPLAVQSFEVKVGKSQRAALTVDVESGTVTVTKKGSGSPEETIPQNKILQLIKYQSVQSKVRLVYDREPQRSLSRDFVFPNARKREAFCQLLQLMKIQHSNLDEPDLISVYVGTWNMGSTPPPRSLASWLTSRGLGRTQDETTACIPHDIYVIGTQENSLGDREWVEFLRASLKTLMAIDYRVVALQCLWSIKMVVLVKPEHERRISHVHTSSVKTGIANTLGNKGAVGVSFLFNGTSFGFVNCHLASGSEKTHRRNQNYSDILRSLVLGDKRLSTFDLTLRFTHLFWFGDLNYRLDMDVQDILAHVTKKEFDALLAVDQLNLEREKNKVFLRFCEGDISFPPTYRYERGSRDTYMWQKFKPTGVRINVPSWCDRILWKSHPETYVVCNSYGCTDDIVTSDHSPVFATFEVGVTSQFVPKKAPSSGPEPLACIEWESIEVIIKTSSRSKCYIEFHSYCLEEVQRSGENTSQSCDIPGFLKLGWSAKHLPVLNPILPDLEYLGDQHLLLSVKGVESCESYGECCIAMRSLISSMAQQFETFLSHRGEETGSIRGWGKVRVPTDRRGTRERLYEWISFEEEEEDAEPAADSPTCPTPLPKHPSRPRSLPEPGAGYTNPAYFIFEGVP
;
A
#
# COMPACT_ATOMS: atom_id res chain seq x y z
N MET A 1 -47.88 0.67 43.33
CA MET A 1 -48.52 -0.34 42.47
C MET A 1 -47.85 -1.68 42.70
N ALA A 2 -48.60 -2.78 42.75
CA ALA A 2 -48.00 -4.12 42.71
C ALA A 2 -47.29 -4.32 41.36
N ALA A 3 -46.11 -4.95 41.36
CA ALA A 3 -45.48 -5.34 40.11
C ALA A 3 -46.31 -6.47 39.47
N ALA A 4 -46.75 -6.27 38.23
CA ALA A 4 -47.47 -7.32 37.50
C ALA A 4 -46.58 -8.57 37.40
N SER A 5 -47.14 -9.76 37.59
CA SER A 5 -46.35 -10.99 37.75
C SER A 5 -45.55 -11.39 36.49
N TRP A 6 -45.95 -10.88 35.31
CA TRP A 6 -45.22 -10.99 34.04
C TRP A 6 -44.12 -9.93 33.84
N TYR A 7 -43.94 -8.97 34.74
CA TYR A 7 -42.95 -7.90 34.61
C TYR A 7 -41.73 -8.17 35.48
N HIS A 8 -40.64 -8.57 34.84
CA HIS A 8 -39.42 -9.04 35.50
C HIS A 8 -38.38 -7.94 35.73
N ARG A 9 -38.57 -6.72 35.20
CA ARG A 9 -37.65 -5.58 35.29
C ARG A 9 -36.23 -5.90 34.79
N ASP A 10 -35.30 -6.07 35.71
CA ASP A 10 -33.84 -6.06 35.61
C ASP A 10 -33.19 -7.34 35.04
N ILE A 11 -33.98 -8.34 34.64
CA ILE A 11 -33.42 -9.58 34.05
C ILE A 11 -32.79 -9.33 32.67
N SER A 12 -31.70 -10.04 32.37
CA SER A 12 -31.05 -9.98 31.07
C SER A 12 -31.88 -10.65 29.97
N ARG A 13 -31.51 -10.42 28.71
CA ARG A 13 -32.06 -11.13 27.55
C ARG A 13 -31.98 -12.65 27.73
N VAL A 14 -30.83 -13.16 28.18
CA VAL A 14 -30.58 -14.61 28.28
C VAL A 14 -31.49 -15.23 29.33
N VAL A 15 -31.60 -14.62 30.51
CA VAL A 15 -32.50 -15.09 31.58
C VAL A 15 -33.98 -15.03 31.13
N ALA A 16 -34.37 -14.03 30.35
CA ALA A 16 -35.71 -13.97 29.76
C ALA A 16 -35.97 -15.09 28.74
N GLU A 17 -34.98 -15.43 27.91
CA GLU A 17 -35.06 -16.53 26.95
C GLU A 17 -35.10 -17.90 27.64
N GLU A 18 -34.32 -18.11 28.71
CA GLU A 18 -34.32 -19.31 29.54
C GLU A 18 -35.65 -19.52 30.28
N LEU A 19 -36.19 -18.46 30.91
CA LEU A 19 -37.48 -18.51 31.61
C LEU A 19 -38.64 -18.86 30.67
N LEU A 20 -38.61 -18.35 29.43
CA LEU A 20 -39.58 -18.68 28.39
C LEU A 20 -39.38 -20.11 27.87
N ALA A 21 -38.15 -20.53 27.57
CA ALA A 21 -37.85 -21.88 27.12
C ALA A 21 -38.26 -22.94 28.17
N LYS A 22 -38.10 -22.64 29.46
CA LYS A 22 -38.55 -23.47 30.59
C LYS A 22 -40.08 -23.53 30.73
N ALA A 23 -40.80 -22.49 30.31
CA ALA A 23 -42.26 -22.50 30.26
C ALA A 23 -42.79 -23.30 29.06
N GLY A 24 -42.05 -23.32 27.94
CA GLY A 24 -42.18 -24.32 26.87
C GLY A 24 -43.45 -24.29 26.01
N GLN A 25 -44.40 -23.40 26.30
CA GLN A 25 -45.70 -23.31 25.62
C GLN A 25 -45.79 -22.07 24.71
N ASP A 26 -46.31 -22.24 23.50
CA ASP A 26 -46.54 -21.13 22.58
C ASP A 26 -47.55 -20.12 23.15
N GLY A 27 -47.25 -18.83 23.02
CA GLY A 27 -47.99 -17.77 23.70
C GLY A 27 -47.49 -17.45 25.13
N CYS A 28 -46.47 -18.16 25.64
CA CYS A 28 -45.78 -17.74 26.86
C CYS A 28 -45.09 -16.40 26.69
N PHE A 29 -45.22 -15.49 27.66
CA PHE A 29 -44.63 -14.16 27.57
C PHE A 29 -44.17 -13.58 28.91
N LEU A 30 -43.23 -12.62 28.83
CA LEU A 30 -42.85 -11.73 29.92
C LEU A 30 -42.41 -10.35 29.38
N VAL A 31 -42.35 -9.35 30.26
CA VAL A 31 -41.81 -8.03 29.96
C VAL A 31 -40.63 -7.74 30.89
N ARG A 32 -39.59 -7.09 30.36
CA ARG A 32 -38.40 -6.63 31.09
C ARG A 32 -37.99 -5.23 30.64
N ASP A 33 -37.06 -4.62 31.35
CA ASP A 33 -36.42 -3.38 30.95
C ASP A 33 -35.44 -3.61 29.79
N SER A 34 -35.25 -2.59 28.94
CA SER A 34 -34.35 -2.67 27.77
C SER A 34 -32.89 -2.39 28.16
N GLU A 35 -32.03 -3.41 28.08
CA GLU A 35 -30.56 -3.27 28.23
C GLU A 35 -29.93 -2.28 27.23
N SER A 36 -30.67 -1.88 26.18
CA SER A 36 -30.16 -1.09 25.05
C SER A 36 -30.70 0.34 24.97
N VAL A 37 -31.75 0.67 25.72
CA VAL A 37 -32.42 1.99 25.70
C VAL A 37 -33.04 2.24 27.08
N SER A 38 -32.52 3.22 27.81
CA SER A 38 -33.08 3.59 29.13
C SER A 38 -34.52 4.09 29.00
N GLY A 39 -35.40 3.68 29.91
CA GLY A 39 -36.84 4.03 29.90
C GLY A 39 -37.71 3.28 28.89
N ALA A 40 -37.13 2.34 28.11
CA ALA A 40 -37.87 1.46 27.21
C ALA A 40 -37.97 0.03 27.75
N TYR A 41 -38.96 -0.73 27.26
CA TYR A 41 -39.19 -2.12 27.67
C TYR A 41 -39.03 -3.10 26.51
N ALA A 42 -38.82 -4.37 26.84
CA ALA A 42 -38.78 -5.48 25.90
C ALA A 42 -39.84 -6.53 26.27
N LEU A 43 -40.81 -6.73 25.38
CA LEU A 43 -41.79 -7.82 25.44
C LEU A 43 -41.16 -9.06 24.79
N CYS A 44 -41.01 -10.13 25.56
CA CYS A 44 -40.45 -11.40 25.11
C CYS A 44 -41.57 -12.44 25.04
N LEU A 45 -41.73 -13.10 23.89
CA LEU A 45 -42.85 -13.99 23.56
C LEU A 45 -42.34 -15.28 22.91
N LEU A 46 -42.71 -16.44 23.44
CA LEU A 46 -42.41 -17.75 22.88
C LEU A 46 -43.45 -18.15 21.82
N PHE A 47 -42.97 -18.57 20.64
CA PHE A 47 -43.80 -19.19 19.60
C PHE A 47 -42.94 -20.12 18.72
N GLN A 48 -43.43 -21.30 18.34
CA GLN A 48 -42.73 -22.29 17.54
C GLN A 48 -41.29 -22.55 18.03
N ARG A 49 -41.12 -22.68 19.36
CA ARG A 49 -39.83 -22.81 20.07
C ARG A 49 -38.85 -21.64 19.92
N HIS A 50 -39.27 -20.51 19.35
CA HIS A 50 -38.47 -19.30 19.19
C HIS A 50 -38.95 -18.20 20.13
N VAL A 51 -38.02 -17.47 20.78
CA VAL A 51 -38.35 -16.29 21.57
C VAL A 51 -38.26 -15.04 20.70
N HIS A 52 -39.41 -14.44 20.44
CA HIS A 52 -39.56 -13.17 19.72
C HIS A 52 -39.49 -12.02 20.72
N THR A 53 -38.53 -11.10 20.53
CA THR A 53 -38.40 -9.88 21.35
C THR A 53 -38.92 -8.67 20.59
N TYR A 54 -39.97 -8.04 21.12
CA TYR A 54 -40.54 -6.81 20.60
C TYR A 54 -40.15 -5.64 21.50
N ARG A 55 -39.75 -4.51 20.91
CA ARG A 55 -39.46 -3.28 21.65
C ARG A 55 -40.76 -2.54 21.96
N ILE A 56 -40.90 -2.08 23.21
CA ILE A 56 -41.91 -1.13 23.64
C ILE A 56 -41.21 0.20 23.87
N LEU A 57 -41.57 1.21 23.08
CA LEU A 57 -41.01 2.56 23.16
C LEU A 57 -42.09 3.57 23.57
N PRO A 58 -41.80 4.51 24.49
CA PRO A 58 -42.62 5.71 24.64
C PRO A 58 -42.45 6.61 23.41
N ASN A 59 -43.53 7.26 22.97
CA ASN A 59 -43.49 8.38 22.03
C ASN A 59 -43.25 9.71 22.76
N ASP A 60 -43.23 10.83 22.03
CA ASP A 60 -43.02 12.18 22.57
C ASP A 60 -44.13 12.64 23.55
N GLU A 61 -45.29 11.96 23.56
CA GLU A 61 -46.41 12.17 24.50
C GLU A 61 -46.38 11.21 25.70
N GLY A 62 -45.35 10.35 25.80
CA GLY A 62 -45.21 9.32 26.84
C GLY A 62 -46.06 8.06 26.64
N LEU A 63 -46.76 7.93 25.51
CA LEU A 63 -47.57 6.75 25.17
C LEU A 63 -46.69 5.61 24.66
N LEU A 64 -46.90 4.41 25.19
CA LEU A 64 -46.16 3.20 24.85
C LEU A 64 -46.68 2.57 23.56
N SER A 65 -45.78 2.24 22.64
CA SER A 65 -46.10 1.53 21.39
C SER A 65 -45.17 0.34 21.17
N VAL A 66 -45.69 -0.72 20.53
CA VAL A 66 -44.89 -1.91 20.16
C VAL A 66 -44.35 -1.75 18.76
N GLN A 67 -43.05 -1.96 18.57
CA GLN A 67 -42.43 -1.99 17.26
C GLN A 67 -42.73 -3.33 16.55
N THR A 68 -43.71 -3.33 15.67
CA THR A 68 -44.10 -4.46 14.79
C THR A 68 -43.36 -4.41 13.44
N ILE A 69 -43.70 -5.32 12.52
CA ILE A 69 -43.13 -5.36 11.17
C ILE A 69 -43.54 -4.12 10.33
N GLN A 70 -42.67 -3.71 9.40
CA GLN A 70 -42.92 -2.55 8.53
C GLN A 70 -44.21 -2.75 7.72
N GLY A 71 -45.09 -1.74 7.76
CA GLY A 71 -46.38 -1.72 7.04
C GLY A 71 -47.62 -1.73 7.94
N ILE A 72 -47.49 -2.07 9.23
CA ILE A 72 -48.61 -2.04 10.19
C ILE A 72 -48.60 -0.70 10.98
N GLN A 73 -49.76 -0.06 11.14
CA GLN A 73 -49.88 1.12 12.01
C GLN A 73 -49.65 0.74 13.48
N ALA A 74 -48.73 1.46 14.14
CA ALA A 74 -48.43 1.27 15.55
C ALA A 74 -49.59 1.74 16.43
N LYS A 75 -50.03 0.89 17.37
CA LYS A 75 -51.01 1.23 18.40
C LYS A 75 -50.30 1.80 19.64
N CYS A 76 -50.82 2.91 20.17
CA CYS A 76 -50.27 3.61 21.34
C CYS A 76 -51.15 3.41 22.57
N PHE A 77 -50.53 3.22 23.74
CA PHE A 77 -51.18 2.84 25.00
C PHE A 77 -50.66 3.69 26.15
N ARG A 78 -51.49 3.93 27.19
CA ARG A 78 -51.10 4.74 28.35
C ARG A 78 -50.30 3.97 29.39
N THR A 79 -50.52 2.66 29.53
CA THR A 79 -49.79 1.81 30.49
C THR A 79 -49.38 0.48 29.87
N LEU A 80 -48.37 -0.19 30.47
CA LEU A 80 -47.97 -1.54 30.08
C LEU A 80 -49.12 -2.56 30.21
N PRO A 81 -49.95 -2.58 31.28
CA PRO A 81 -51.15 -3.42 31.33
C PRO A 81 -52.12 -3.23 30.16
N ASP A 82 -52.42 -1.99 29.74
CA ASP A 82 -53.33 -1.73 28.60
C ASP A 82 -52.78 -2.31 27.30
N LEU A 83 -51.47 -2.12 27.08
CA LEU A 83 -50.73 -2.65 25.95
C LEU A 83 -50.78 -4.19 25.96
N ILE A 84 -50.42 -4.83 27.07
CA ILE A 84 -50.44 -6.30 27.18
C ILE A 84 -51.85 -6.84 26.93
N GLY A 85 -52.88 -6.25 27.53
CA GLY A 85 -54.29 -6.61 27.33
C GLY A 85 -54.69 -6.60 25.85
N ALA A 86 -54.39 -5.53 25.12
CA ALA A 86 -54.70 -5.43 23.69
C ALA A 86 -53.99 -6.49 22.83
N TYR A 87 -52.81 -6.95 23.23
CA TYR A 87 -52.05 -7.99 22.54
C TYR A 87 -52.38 -9.43 23.00
N GLN A 88 -53.31 -9.62 23.94
CA GLN A 88 -53.90 -10.95 24.24
C GLN A 88 -54.90 -11.41 23.17
N HIS A 89 -55.21 -10.57 22.18
CA HIS A 89 -56.14 -10.86 21.08
C HIS A 89 -55.39 -11.06 19.75
N PRO A 90 -55.86 -11.96 18.86
CA PRO A 90 -55.22 -12.24 17.57
C PRO A 90 -55.25 -11.03 16.61
N ASN A 91 -54.47 -11.15 15.52
CA ASN A 91 -54.39 -10.18 14.42
C ASN A 91 -53.90 -8.76 14.78
N ASN A 92 -53.19 -8.61 15.92
CA ASN A 92 -52.63 -7.33 16.36
C ASN A 92 -51.18 -7.04 15.89
N GLY A 93 -50.51 -7.96 15.19
CA GLY A 93 -49.16 -7.74 14.64
C GLY A 93 -48.00 -8.36 15.44
N LEU A 94 -48.30 -9.14 16.48
CA LEU A 94 -47.37 -10.13 17.04
C LEU A 94 -47.49 -11.46 16.29
N VAL A 95 -46.50 -12.35 16.46
CA VAL A 95 -46.48 -13.67 15.80
C VAL A 95 -47.56 -14.63 16.34
N THR A 96 -47.97 -14.43 17.59
CA THR A 96 -49.07 -15.14 18.28
C THR A 96 -49.62 -14.23 19.40
N PRO A 97 -50.84 -14.44 19.93
CA PRO A 97 -51.35 -13.64 21.05
C PRO A 97 -50.57 -13.87 22.36
N LEU A 98 -50.68 -12.93 23.29
CA LEU A 98 -50.11 -13.05 24.64
C LEU A 98 -51.03 -13.89 25.55
N LEU A 99 -50.73 -15.19 25.70
CA LEU A 99 -51.59 -16.16 26.37
C LEU A 99 -51.16 -16.49 27.81
N HIS A 100 -49.87 -16.71 28.05
CA HIS A 100 -49.38 -17.35 29.28
C HIS A 100 -48.27 -16.54 29.98
N PRO A 101 -48.57 -15.76 31.03
CA PRO A 101 -47.58 -14.92 31.71
C PRO A 101 -46.58 -15.74 32.54
N VAL A 102 -45.28 -15.58 32.30
CA VAL A 102 -44.21 -16.23 33.10
C VAL A 102 -43.88 -15.41 34.34
N HIS A 103 -43.70 -16.04 35.51
CA HIS A 103 -43.61 -15.36 36.81
C HIS A 103 -42.18 -15.26 37.39
N ARG A 104 -41.87 -14.15 38.09
CA ARG A 104 -40.55 -13.89 38.71
C ARG A 104 -40.37 -14.66 40.04
N THR A 105 -39.30 -15.43 40.15
CA THR A 105 -38.85 -16.11 41.39
C THR A 105 -37.81 -15.25 42.15
N ARG A 106 -37.51 -15.57 43.42
CA ARG A 106 -36.52 -14.86 44.27
C ARG A 106 -35.61 -15.82 45.03
N GLN A 107 -34.30 -15.62 44.90
CA GLN A 107 -33.16 -16.09 45.73
C GLN A 107 -32.05 -15.03 45.50
N ALA A 108 -31.35 -14.48 46.50
CA ALA A 108 -30.46 -15.06 47.53
C ALA A 108 -29.01 -15.20 47.02
N ALA A 109 -28.02 -14.84 47.85
CA ALA A 109 -26.60 -14.71 47.53
C ALA A 109 -25.74 -15.58 48.48
N ASP A 110 -24.42 -15.63 48.28
CA ASP A 110 -23.31 -15.64 49.28
C ASP A 110 -21.94 -15.86 48.57
N GLU A 111 -20.82 -16.08 49.29
CA GLU A 111 -19.46 -15.56 48.97
C GLU A 111 -18.27 -16.59 48.92
N ASP A 112 -17.09 -16.12 48.46
CA ASP A 112 -15.71 -16.30 49.00
C ASP A 112 -14.68 -17.45 48.73
N SER A 113 -13.39 -17.00 48.75
CA SER A 113 -12.12 -17.58 49.31
C SER A 113 -11.02 -18.33 48.49
N ASP A 114 -9.91 -17.59 48.22
CA ASP A 114 -8.46 -17.72 48.62
C ASP A 114 -7.53 -18.98 48.50
N GLY A 115 -6.19 -18.73 48.49
CA GLY A 115 -5.10 -19.72 48.77
C GLY A 115 -3.65 -19.30 48.38
N GLU A 116 -2.65 -19.43 49.29
CA GLU A 116 -1.21 -19.00 49.17
C GLU A 116 -0.20 -20.19 49.42
N ASP A 117 1.15 -20.15 49.44
CA ASP A 117 2.28 -19.18 49.31
C ASP A 117 3.60 -19.95 48.89
N GLY A 118 4.74 -19.29 48.62
CA GLY A 118 6.08 -19.89 48.83
C GLY A 118 7.32 -19.11 48.32
N GLN A 119 8.39 -18.94 49.14
CA GLN A 119 9.55 -18.08 48.84
C GLN A 119 10.92 -18.49 49.50
N GLY A 120 12.07 -18.31 48.79
CA GLY A 120 13.36 -17.87 49.40
C GLY A 120 14.68 -18.69 49.21
N GLY A 121 15.83 -17.99 49.02
CA GLY A 121 17.14 -18.36 49.64
C GLY A 121 18.45 -18.60 48.81
N GLY A 122 19.45 -17.69 48.87
CA GLY A 122 20.82 -18.06 49.36
C GLY A 122 22.10 -18.22 48.47
N HIS A 123 22.75 -17.11 48.07
CA HIS A 123 24.22 -16.81 48.12
C HIS A 123 25.42 -17.69 47.58
N ALA A 124 26.23 -17.06 46.70
CA ALA A 124 27.70 -16.72 46.83
C ALA A 124 28.90 -17.57 46.28
N ALA A 125 29.58 -16.97 45.26
CA ALA A 125 31.03 -16.67 45.11
C ALA A 125 32.15 -17.74 44.89
N GLY A 126 33.09 -17.41 43.96
CA GLY A 126 34.40 -18.06 43.71
C GLY A 126 35.18 -17.38 42.55
N ALA A 127 36.53 -17.40 42.50
CA ALA A 127 37.33 -16.58 41.56
C ALA A 127 38.68 -17.19 41.05
N VAL A 128 39.31 -16.50 40.09
CA VAL A 128 40.43 -16.88 39.18
C VAL A 128 41.82 -17.08 39.84
N PRO A 129 42.75 -17.83 39.20
CA PRO A 129 43.99 -17.21 38.63
C PRO A 129 44.50 -17.88 37.32
N ALA A 130 45.58 -17.46 36.60
CA ALA A 130 46.20 -16.15 36.32
C ALA A 130 47.38 -16.29 35.29
N GLY A 131 47.89 -15.18 34.73
CA GLY A 131 49.17 -15.05 33.97
C GLY A 131 49.03 -15.03 32.43
N GLY A 132 49.85 -14.31 31.62
CA GLY A 132 50.98 -13.39 31.85
C GLY A 132 52.21 -13.74 30.97
N ALA A 133 53.13 -12.84 30.54
CA ALA A 133 53.20 -11.37 30.47
C ALA A 133 54.41 -10.92 29.59
N GLY A 134 54.56 -9.61 29.27
CA GLY A 134 55.78 -8.97 28.69
C GLY A 134 55.59 -8.38 27.27
N THR A 135 55.80 -7.09 26.91
CA THR A 135 56.90 -6.08 27.07
C THR A 135 58.08 -6.25 26.09
N GLY A 136 58.57 -5.23 25.35
CA GLY A 136 58.11 -3.84 25.14
C GLY A 136 59.21 -2.89 24.55
N VAL A 137 58.86 -1.60 24.32
CA VAL A 137 59.76 -0.41 24.21
C VAL A 137 60.59 -0.13 22.91
N LEU A 138 59.97 0.66 22.01
CA LEU A 138 60.42 1.97 21.43
C LEU A 138 61.82 2.26 20.79
N LEU A 139 61.75 2.98 19.66
CA LEU A 139 62.47 4.24 19.24
C LEU A 139 63.56 4.28 18.12
N SER A 140 63.47 5.38 17.34
CA SER A 140 64.48 6.08 16.50
C SER A 140 64.69 5.68 15.01
N VAL A 141 65.16 6.66 14.21
CA VAL A 141 65.26 6.70 12.73
C VAL A 141 66.43 7.62 12.32
N PRO A 142 67.24 7.29 11.28
CA PRO A 142 67.53 8.31 10.24
C PRO A 142 67.85 7.81 8.79
N ILE A 143 67.12 8.37 7.81
CA ILE A 143 67.62 9.12 6.62
C ILE A 143 68.32 8.42 5.40
N ALA A 144 67.88 8.87 4.21
CA ALA A 144 68.53 8.92 2.87
C ALA A 144 68.57 7.68 1.93
N GLY A 145 68.44 7.98 0.62
CA GLY A 145 68.61 7.05 -0.52
C GLY A 145 67.55 7.20 -1.62
N ARG A 146 67.85 7.88 -2.74
CA ARG A 146 67.01 7.88 -3.97
C ARG A 146 67.50 6.82 -4.97
N THR A 147 66.69 6.58 -6.02
CA THR A 147 66.97 5.76 -7.23
C THR A 147 67.05 4.23 -7.07
N HIS A 148 65.92 3.55 -6.85
CA HIS A 148 65.83 2.08 -7.04
C HIS A 148 64.45 1.50 -7.49
N ILE A 149 63.38 2.31 -7.58
CA ILE A 149 61.99 1.79 -7.66
C ILE A 149 61.70 0.99 -8.93
N SER A 150 62.13 1.44 -10.12
CA SER A 150 61.82 0.74 -11.38
C SER A 150 62.44 -0.67 -11.45
N GLN A 151 63.72 -0.80 -11.08
CA GLN A 151 64.43 -2.08 -11.10
C GLN A 151 63.90 -3.06 -10.03
N GLN A 152 63.56 -2.59 -8.82
CA GLN A 152 62.99 -3.46 -7.79
C GLN A 152 61.59 -3.96 -8.14
N LEU A 153 60.77 -3.16 -8.83
CA LEU A 153 59.44 -3.62 -9.28
C LEU A 153 59.56 -4.68 -10.37
N HIS A 154 60.42 -4.45 -11.37
CA HIS A 154 60.60 -5.37 -12.50
C HIS A 154 61.18 -6.72 -12.04
N GLN A 155 62.19 -6.70 -11.17
CA GLN A 155 62.83 -7.91 -10.64
C GLN A 155 61.86 -8.77 -9.80
N ARG A 156 61.08 -8.16 -8.89
CA ARG A 156 60.09 -8.90 -8.08
C ARG A 156 58.93 -9.46 -8.91
N LEU A 157 58.56 -8.81 -10.02
CA LEU A 157 57.54 -9.35 -10.93
C LEU A 157 58.08 -10.54 -11.74
N GLN A 158 59.33 -10.47 -12.23
CA GLN A 158 59.97 -11.62 -12.89
C GLN A 158 60.12 -12.83 -11.95
N GLU A 159 60.50 -12.61 -10.69
CA GLU A 159 60.58 -13.67 -9.67
C GLU A 159 59.22 -14.39 -9.43
N GLN A 160 58.09 -13.70 -9.57
CA GLN A 160 56.77 -14.34 -9.49
C GLN A 160 56.31 -14.99 -10.80
N ILE A 161 56.67 -14.44 -11.97
CA ILE A 161 56.27 -15.01 -13.28
C ILE A 161 56.86 -16.41 -13.48
N HIS A 162 58.07 -16.66 -12.99
CA HIS A 162 58.72 -17.97 -13.13
C HIS A 162 58.22 -19.06 -12.16
N SER A 163 57.29 -18.76 -11.22
CA SER A 163 56.85 -19.73 -10.21
C SER A 163 55.54 -20.49 -10.52
N SER A 164 54.86 -20.21 -11.64
CA SER A 164 53.66 -20.97 -12.06
C SER A 164 53.42 -20.92 -13.58
N PRO A 165 53.60 -22.03 -14.32
CA PRO A 165 53.47 -22.06 -15.77
C PRO A 165 52.01 -22.29 -16.23
N ALA A 166 51.05 -21.49 -15.74
CA ALA A 166 49.62 -21.71 -15.99
C ALA A 166 48.80 -20.41 -16.07
N SER A 167 48.79 -19.76 -17.25
CA SER A 167 47.65 -19.04 -17.88
C SER A 167 48.13 -17.98 -18.87
N ASP A 168 47.40 -17.80 -19.98
CA ASP A 168 47.69 -16.77 -20.99
C ASP A 168 47.63 -15.34 -20.41
N PHE A 169 46.84 -15.17 -19.34
CA PHE A 169 46.77 -13.95 -18.52
C PHE A 169 48.15 -13.44 -18.10
N MET A 170 49.06 -14.34 -17.70
CA MET A 170 50.42 -13.96 -17.29
C MET A 170 51.27 -13.48 -18.48
N GLY A 171 51.01 -13.99 -19.69
CA GLY A 171 51.64 -13.51 -20.93
C GLY A 171 51.25 -12.07 -21.25
N PHE A 172 49.95 -11.78 -21.32
CA PHE A 172 49.44 -10.43 -21.61
C PHE A 172 49.85 -9.41 -20.53
N MET A 173 49.88 -9.81 -19.25
CA MET A 173 50.36 -8.94 -18.18
C MET A 173 51.89 -8.69 -18.27
N ALA A 174 52.69 -9.70 -18.65
CA ALA A 174 54.12 -9.51 -18.88
C ALA A 174 54.41 -8.59 -20.08
N GLU A 175 53.65 -8.73 -21.18
CA GLU A 175 53.74 -7.86 -22.35
C GLU A 175 53.39 -6.40 -22.00
N TYR A 176 52.30 -6.18 -21.25
CA TYR A 176 51.97 -4.85 -20.73
C TYR A 176 53.11 -4.26 -19.87
N LEU A 177 53.64 -5.04 -18.92
CA LEU A 177 54.69 -4.59 -18.00
C LEU A 177 56.03 -4.29 -18.70
N SER A 178 56.34 -4.99 -19.79
CA SER A 178 57.58 -4.78 -20.57
C SER A 178 57.48 -3.67 -21.61
N HIS A 179 56.33 -3.49 -22.27
CA HIS A 179 56.23 -2.63 -23.46
C HIS A 179 55.23 -1.46 -23.35
N HIS A 180 54.20 -1.56 -22.51
CA HIS A 180 53.11 -0.58 -22.50
C HIS A 180 53.03 0.25 -21.22
N LEU A 181 53.55 -0.26 -20.09
CA LEU A 181 53.62 0.47 -18.82
C LEU A 181 54.35 1.82 -18.95
N GLN A 182 55.41 1.91 -19.77
CA GLN A 182 56.13 3.18 -19.96
C GLN A 182 55.29 4.22 -20.71
N LEU A 183 54.48 3.81 -21.69
CA LEU A 183 53.60 4.70 -22.46
C LEU A 183 52.49 5.28 -21.56
N ASP A 184 51.85 4.44 -20.76
CA ASP A 184 50.83 4.87 -19.78
C ASP A 184 51.43 5.79 -18.69
N LEU A 185 52.68 5.56 -18.27
CA LEU A 185 53.41 6.45 -17.34
C LEU A 185 53.82 7.79 -17.98
N GLU A 186 54.17 7.81 -19.26
CA GLU A 186 54.47 9.04 -19.99
C GLU A 186 53.21 9.85 -20.30
N ALA A 187 52.06 9.20 -20.58
CA ALA A 187 50.76 9.86 -20.70
C ALA A 187 50.35 10.56 -19.38
N LEU A 188 50.54 9.89 -18.23
CA LEU A 188 50.32 10.48 -16.91
C LEU A 188 51.23 11.68 -16.64
N ARG A 189 52.51 11.63 -17.06
CA ARG A 189 53.45 12.76 -16.93
C ARG A 189 53.05 14.00 -17.75
N HIS A 190 52.33 13.81 -18.85
CA HIS A 190 51.76 14.89 -19.66
C HIS A 190 50.35 15.30 -19.20
N GLY A 191 49.88 14.80 -18.05
CA GLY A 191 48.62 15.21 -17.42
C GLY A 191 47.37 14.47 -17.90
N HIS A 192 47.51 13.39 -18.69
CA HIS A 192 46.36 12.57 -19.10
C HIS A 192 46.02 11.52 -18.02
N PRO A 193 44.81 11.55 -17.42
CA PRO A 193 44.49 10.77 -16.22
C PRO A 193 44.05 9.31 -16.49
N GLN A 194 44.31 8.76 -17.67
CA GLN A 194 43.77 7.46 -18.09
C GLN A 194 44.88 6.48 -18.50
N LEU A 195 44.99 5.37 -17.76
CA LEU A 195 45.85 4.21 -18.06
C LEU A 195 45.19 3.34 -19.14
N ARG A 196 45.29 3.78 -20.40
CA ARG A 196 44.52 3.19 -21.51
C ARG A 196 45.08 1.83 -21.93
N HIS A 197 46.40 1.65 -21.86
CA HIS A 197 47.00 0.38 -22.25
C HIS A 197 46.80 -0.71 -21.18
N LEU A 198 46.86 -0.36 -19.90
CA LEU A 198 46.51 -1.29 -18.81
C LEU A 198 45.06 -1.78 -18.92
N SER A 199 44.11 -0.87 -19.15
CA SER A 199 42.70 -1.20 -19.35
C SER A 199 42.49 -2.17 -20.52
N THR A 200 43.18 -1.93 -21.64
CA THR A 200 43.11 -2.77 -22.85
C THR A 200 43.68 -4.18 -22.60
N ALA A 201 44.79 -4.29 -21.87
CA ALA A 201 45.40 -5.57 -21.51
C ALA A 201 44.47 -6.42 -20.61
N LEU A 202 43.90 -5.81 -19.56
CA LEU A 202 42.98 -6.49 -18.64
C LEU A 202 41.71 -6.98 -19.34
N VAL A 203 41.08 -6.15 -20.19
CA VAL A 203 39.88 -6.54 -20.97
C VAL A 203 40.19 -7.68 -21.95
N THR A 204 41.42 -7.73 -22.47
CA THR A 204 41.85 -8.80 -23.39
C THR A 204 42.06 -10.12 -22.63
N ALA A 205 42.76 -10.07 -21.50
CA ALA A 205 43.05 -11.26 -20.69
C ALA A 205 41.77 -11.91 -20.09
N CYS A 206 40.78 -11.11 -19.68
CA CYS A 206 39.51 -11.62 -19.15
C CYS A 206 38.57 -12.24 -20.21
N ARG A 207 38.87 -12.10 -21.51
CA ARG A 207 38.02 -12.61 -22.61
C ARG A 207 38.14 -14.13 -22.81
N ALA A 208 39.27 -14.73 -22.43
CA ALA A 208 39.46 -16.19 -22.46
C ALA A 208 38.67 -16.90 -21.34
N LEU A 209 38.50 -16.24 -20.19
CA LEU A 209 37.77 -16.80 -19.04
C LEU A 209 36.26 -16.92 -19.33
N HIS A 210 35.66 -15.90 -19.96
CA HIS A 210 34.25 -15.94 -20.39
C HIS A 210 33.96 -17.15 -21.28
N ARG A 211 34.75 -17.35 -22.35
CA ARG A 211 34.59 -18.50 -23.25
C ARG A 211 34.65 -19.88 -22.56
N HIS A 212 35.37 -20.00 -21.46
CA HIS A 212 35.41 -21.24 -20.68
C HIS A 212 34.13 -21.44 -19.85
N ILE A 213 33.53 -20.36 -19.35
CA ILE A 213 32.23 -20.39 -18.66
C ILE A 213 31.13 -20.74 -19.66
N ASP A 214 31.09 -20.06 -20.81
CA ASP A 214 30.13 -20.30 -21.89
C ASP A 214 30.13 -21.77 -22.34
N PHE A 215 31.32 -22.34 -22.58
CA PHE A 215 31.49 -23.75 -22.96
C PHE A 215 31.06 -24.72 -21.86
N THR A 216 31.29 -24.38 -20.58
CA THR A 216 30.86 -25.20 -19.44
C THR A 216 29.34 -25.22 -19.31
N LEU A 217 28.68 -24.07 -19.50
CA LEU A 217 27.22 -23.96 -19.47
C LEU A 217 26.56 -24.75 -20.61
N ALA A 218 27.07 -24.65 -21.84
CA ALA A 218 26.57 -25.43 -22.97
C ALA A 218 26.72 -26.96 -22.75
N GLY A 219 27.76 -27.40 -22.06
CA GLY A 219 27.94 -28.79 -21.64
C GLY A 219 26.88 -29.26 -20.63
N LEU A 220 26.55 -28.41 -19.65
CA LEU A 220 25.52 -28.68 -18.64
C LEU A 220 24.10 -28.70 -19.23
N GLU A 221 23.77 -27.79 -20.15
CA GLU A 221 22.50 -27.85 -20.90
C GLU A 221 22.39 -29.14 -21.73
N THR A 222 23.47 -29.54 -22.40
CA THR A 222 23.51 -30.78 -23.20
C THR A 222 23.27 -32.00 -22.32
N LEU A 223 23.82 -32.02 -21.09
CA LEU A 223 23.53 -33.06 -20.09
C LEU A 223 22.07 -33.05 -19.64
N ALA A 224 21.49 -31.87 -19.33
CA ALA A 224 20.10 -31.76 -18.91
C ALA A 224 19.13 -32.38 -19.94
N ARG A 225 19.29 -32.03 -21.22
CA ARG A 225 18.46 -32.53 -22.34
C ARG A 225 18.59 -34.04 -22.62
N VAL A 226 19.58 -34.72 -22.02
CA VAL A 226 19.74 -36.19 -22.12
C VAL A 226 18.94 -36.93 -21.03
N PHE A 227 18.51 -36.24 -19.96
CA PHE A 227 17.75 -36.83 -18.86
C PHE A 227 16.24 -36.52 -18.88
N ASP A 228 15.76 -35.66 -19.78
CA ASP A 228 14.33 -35.40 -19.98
C ASP A 228 13.63 -36.53 -20.79
N PRO A 229 12.52 -37.11 -20.30
CA PRO A 229 11.81 -38.18 -20.99
C PRO A 229 10.79 -37.66 -22.04
N PRO A 230 10.66 -38.30 -23.22
CA PRO A 230 9.75 -37.86 -24.27
C PRO A 230 8.28 -38.17 -23.95
N VAL A 231 7.40 -37.19 -24.16
CA VAL A 231 5.94 -37.31 -23.98
C VAL A 231 5.26 -37.71 -25.30
N SER A 232 4.22 -38.56 -25.25
CA SER A 232 3.48 -39.02 -26.44
C SER A 232 1.95 -39.07 -26.22
N PRO A 233 1.11 -38.93 -27.27
CA PRO A 233 -0.36 -38.82 -27.12
C PRO A 233 -1.14 -40.16 -27.02
N ARG A 234 -2.42 -40.02 -26.63
CA ARG A 234 -3.48 -41.07 -26.55
C ARG A 234 -3.87 -41.61 -27.95
N SER A 235 -4.46 -42.79 -28.17
CA SER A 235 -4.81 -43.99 -27.34
C SER A 235 -5.53 -45.06 -28.20
N LEU A 236 -5.45 -46.37 -27.88
CA LEU A 236 -6.58 -47.34 -27.76
C LEU A 236 -6.21 -48.86 -27.79
N ALA A 237 -6.91 -49.63 -26.95
CA ALA A 237 -7.31 -51.06 -27.07
C ALA A 237 -6.32 -52.27 -27.00
N SER A 238 -6.74 -53.26 -26.19
CA SER A 238 -6.59 -54.74 -26.32
C SER A 238 -5.52 -55.54 -25.54
N GLU A 239 -6.04 -56.33 -24.58
CA GLU A 239 -5.70 -57.71 -24.18
C GLU A 239 -4.39 -58.17 -23.45
N GLN A 240 -4.61 -58.54 -22.17
CA GLN A 240 -4.28 -59.82 -21.50
C GLN A 240 -2.87 -60.15 -20.93
N VAL A 241 -2.94 -61.03 -19.91
CA VAL A 241 -1.89 -61.87 -19.25
C VAL A 241 -1.01 -61.23 -18.14
N ARG A 242 -1.09 -61.87 -16.95
CA ARG A 242 -0.23 -61.82 -15.74
C ARG A 242 0.42 -63.22 -15.57
N PRO A 243 1.33 -63.53 -14.59
CA PRO A 243 1.89 -62.72 -13.48
C PRO A 243 3.43 -62.82 -13.27
N LEU A 244 4.00 -62.08 -12.29
CA LEU A 244 4.84 -62.56 -11.15
C LEU A 244 5.78 -61.45 -10.56
N GLN A 245 6.41 -61.75 -9.42
CA GLN A 245 7.12 -60.88 -8.45
C GLN A 245 8.36 -61.67 -7.91
N PRO A 246 9.26 -61.17 -7.01
CA PRO A 246 9.60 -59.82 -6.50
C PRO A 246 11.17 -59.56 -6.46
N PRO A 247 11.87 -59.08 -5.38
CA PRO A 247 12.08 -57.68 -4.89
C PRO A 247 13.58 -57.23 -4.64
N LEU A 248 13.78 -56.08 -3.97
CA LEU A 248 14.98 -55.53 -3.27
C LEU A 248 16.05 -54.81 -4.15
N GLY A 249 16.82 -53.82 -3.69
CA GLY A 249 16.93 -53.15 -2.37
C GLY A 249 17.78 -51.84 -2.43
N ALA A 250 17.92 -51.09 -1.33
CA ALA A 250 18.43 -49.70 -1.30
C ALA A 250 19.98 -49.53 -1.26
N GLY A 251 20.51 -48.35 -1.68
CA GLY A 251 21.89 -47.95 -1.33
C GLY A 251 22.52 -46.72 -2.03
N LEU A 252 22.68 -45.63 -1.26
CA LEU A 252 23.70 -44.55 -1.36
C LEU A 252 23.74 -43.51 -2.52
N LEU A 253 24.47 -42.42 -2.21
CA LEU A 253 24.74 -41.22 -3.01
C LEU A 253 26.09 -41.33 -3.74
N THR A 254 26.24 -40.57 -4.84
CA THR A 254 27.54 -40.09 -5.33
C THR A 254 27.42 -38.61 -5.72
N SER A 255 28.06 -37.72 -4.96
CA SER A 255 28.23 -36.31 -5.32
C SER A 255 29.29 -36.17 -6.41
N ASP A 256 29.00 -35.38 -7.45
CA ASP A 256 29.92 -35.20 -8.58
C ASP A 256 31.16 -34.37 -8.16
N PRO A 257 32.39 -34.94 -8.25
CA PRO A 257 33.60 -34.26 -7.80
C PRO A 257 34.02 -33.07 -8.68
N ASP A 258 33.61 -33.03 -9.96
CA ASP A 258 33.96 -31.91 -10.84
C ASP A 258 33.12 -30.67 -10.53
N LEU A 259 31.92 -30.83 -9.96
CA LEU A 259 31.07 -29.72 -9.52
C LEU A 259 31.62 -29.02 -8.26
N GLU A 260 32.11 -29.79 -7.27
CA GLU A 260 32.82 -29.19 -6.13
C GLU A 260 34.11 -28.48 -6.59
N LEU A 261 34.84 -29.05 -7.56
CA LEU A 261 36.04 -28.43 -8.09
C LEU A 261 35.75 -27.10 -8.82
N LEU A 262 34.60 -26.99 -9.49
CA LEU A 262 34.15 -25.75 -10.14
C LEU A 262 33.74 -24.69 -9.11
N LEU A 263 32.93 -25.05 -8.11
CA LEU A 263 32.48 -24.13 -7.05
C LEU A 263 33.65 -23.56 -6.24
N ASN A 264 34.65 -24.39 -5.91
CA ASN A 264 35.87 -23.94 -5.23
C ASN A 264 36.69 -22.94 -6.08
N LYS A 265 36.78 -23.15 -7.41
CA LYS A 265 37.45 -22.20 -8.33
C LYS A 265 36.72 -20.85 -8.38
N ILE A 266 35.40 -20.84 -8.45
CA ILE A 266 34.58 -19.61 -8.47
C ILE A 266 34.76 -18.82 -7.16
N SER A 267 34.71 -19.50 -6.01
CA SER A 267 34.95 -18.90 -4.68
C SER A 267 36.34 -18.26 -4.59
N ALA A 268 37.38 -18.95 -5.08
CA ALA A 268 38.75 -18.43 -5.08
C ALA A 268 38.90 -17.15 -5.94
N VAL A 269 38.27 -17.09 -7.12
CA VAL A 269 38.29 -15.90 -7.99
C VAL A 269 37.60 -14.71 -7.32
N ASN A 270 36.44 -14.92 -6.70
CA ASN A 270 35.70 -13.85 -6.03
C ASN A 270 36.48 -13.27 -4.84
N HIS A 271 37.08 -14.14 -4.02
CA HIS A 271 37.99 -13.70 -2.94
C HIS A 271 39.24 -12.96 -3.46
N LEU A 272 39.78 -13.34 -4.63
CA LEU A 272 40.92 -12.65 -5.23
C LEU A 272 40.56 -11.21 -5.65
N LEU A 273 39.39 -11.01 -6.26
CA LEU A 273 38.87 -9.69 -6.65
C LEU A 273 38.70 -8.75 -5.45
N SER A 274 37.98 -9.19 -4.40
CA SER A 274 37.82 -8.38 -3.18
C SER A 274 39.15 -8.13 -2.43
N SER A 275 40.15 -9.01 -2.61
CA SER A 275 41.50 -8.79 -2.08
C SER A 275 42.26 -7.72 -2.88
N LEU A 276 42.10 -7.71 -4.21
CA LEU A 276 42.74 -6.76 -5.10
C LEU A 276 42.22 -5.34 -4.88
N GLU A 277 40.89 -5.18 -4.83
CA GLU A 277 40.21 -3.91 -4.57
C GLU A 277 40.69 -3.25 -3.27
N LYS A 278 40.68 -4.01 -2.15
CA LYS A 278 41.13 -3.52 -0.84
C LYS A 278 42.62 -3.14 -0.82
N LYS A 279 43.45 -3.81 -1.62
CA LYS A 279 44.88 -3.45 -1.80
C LYS A 279 45.05 -2.18 -2.62
N VAL A 280 44.28 -2.00 -3.70
CA VAL A 280 44.28 -0.78 -4.54
C VAL A 280 43.81 0.42 -3.73
N LEU A 281 42.69 0.32 -3.02
CA LEU A 281 42.16 1.39 -2.17
C LEU A 281 43.17 1.84 -1.11
N LYS A 282 43.78 0.88 -0.40
CA LYS A 282 44.82 1.17 0.59
C LYS A 282 46.07 1.82 -0.04
N SER A 283 46.51 1.34 -1.21
CA SER A 283 47.66 1.89 -1.91
C SER A 283 47.42 3.31 -2.42
N LEU A 284 46.20 3.64 -2.86
CA LEU A 284 45.79 5.01 -3.20
C LEU A 284 45.79 5.92 -1.98
N GLN A 285 45.19 5.50 -0.87
CA GLN A 285 45.16 6.26 0.38
C GLN A 285 46.58 6.54 0.90
N GLU A 286 47.44 5.52 0.95
CA GLU A 286 48.85 5.70 1.33
C GLU A 286 49.62 6.59 0.35
N THR A 287 49.27 6.61 -0.94
CA THR A 287 49.89 7.52 -1.93
C THR A 287 49.51 8.98 -1.66
N VAL A 288 48.22 9.27 -1.43
CA VAL A 288 47.75 10.63 -1.09
C VAL A 288 48.45 11.14 0.18
N SER A 289 48.53 10.31 1.23
CA SER A 289 49.21 10.68 2.48
C SER A 289 50.73 10.82 2.34
N ARG A 290 51.41 10.00 1.52
CA ARG A 290 52.88 10.06 1.36
C ARG A 290 53.35 11.24 0.51
N TYR A 291 52.56 11.68 -0.47
CA TYR A 291 52.92 12.79 -1.36
C TYR A 291 52.40 14.16 -0.93
N ASN A 292 51.59 14.21 0.14
CA ASN A 292 51.12 15.44 0.77
C ASN A 292 50.46 16.41 -0.23
N LEU A 293 49.68 15.85 -1.15
CA LEU A 293 48.95 16.56 -2.21
C LEU A 293 47.81 17.39 -1.61
N ALA A 294 48.15 18.55 -1.07
CA ALA A 294 47.20 19.47 -0.47
C ALA A 294 46.13 19.93 -1.49
N LEU A 295 44.87 19.95 -1.04
CA LEU A 295 43.80 20.63 -1.77
C LEU A 295 44.21 22.11 -1.99
N PRO A 296 44.05 22.66 -3.21
CA PRO A 296 44.32 24.07 -3.45
C PRO A 296 43.49 24.98 -2.54
N SER A 297 44.15 25.64 -1.59
CA SER A 297 43.49 26.62 -0.72
C SER A 297 43.04 27.84 -1.52
N ALA A 298 41.88 28.40 -1.17
CA ALA A 298 41.29 29.51 -1.92
C ALA A 298 42.12 30.79 -1.78
N VAL A 299 42.52 31.38 -2.91
CA VAL A 299 43.03 32.75 -2.99
C VAL A 299 41.97 33.60 -3.69
N THR A 300 41.63 34.73 -3.08
CA THR A 300 40.41 35.50 -3.38
C THR A 300 40.49 36.26 -4.71
N ALA A 301 39.51 36.05 -5.59
CA ALA A 301 39.19 36.98 -6.68
C ALA A 301 38.03 37.92 -6.26
N PRO A 302 37.90 39.14 -6.81
CA PRO A 302 36.85 40.08 -6.41
C PRO A 302 35.44 39.56 -6.74
N ALA A 303 34.50 39.72 -5.81
CA ALA A 303 33.14 39.23 -5.98
C ALA A 303 32.32 40.08 -6.97
N LEU A 304 31.82 39.45 -8.05
CA LEU A 304 30.52 39.85 -8.58
C LEU A 304 29.44 39.33 -7.63
N ALA A 305 28.57 40.22 -7.16
CA ALA A 305 27.59 39.92 -6.10
C ALA A 305 26.35 39.17 -6.61
N THR A 306 26.52 37.95 -7.13
CA THR A 306 25.41 37.00 -7.30
C THR A 306 24.96 36.51 -5.91
N LYS A 307 23.75 36.93 -5.48
CA LYS A 307 23.19 36.46 -4.20
C LYS A 307 23.04 34.94 -4.20
N PRO A 308 23.58 34.20 -3.20
CA PRO A 308 23.36 32.77 -3.09
C PRO A 308 21.89 32.47 -2.77
N LEU A 309 21.44 31.26 -3.11
CA LEU A 309 20.05 30.80 -2.94
C LEU A 309 19.63 30.61 -1.47
N ALA A 310 20.59 30.66 -0.54
CA ALA A 310 20.47 30.19 0.85
C ALA A 310 19.37 30.86 1.67
N VAL A 311 19.13 32.16 1.52
CA VAL A 311 18.28 32.93 2.43
C VAL A 311 17.18 33.68 1.67
N GLN A 312 15.91 33.35 1.94
CA GLN A 312 14.74 34.01 1.33
C GLN A 312 13.74 34.47 2.38
N SER A 313 13.27 35.72 2.25
CA SER A 313 12.34 36.35 3.20
C SER A 313 10.98 36.67 2.58
N PHE A 314 9.92 36.33 3.31
CA PHE A 314 8.53 36.42 2.90
C PHE A 314 7.76 37.37 3.81
N GLU A 315 7.22 38.47 3.28
CA GLU A 315 6.27 39.29 4.04
C GLU A 315 4.95 38.56 4.25
N VAL A 316 4.49 38.51 5.50
CA VAL A 316 3.27 37.82 5.92
C VAL A 316 2.47 38.63 6.95
N LYS A 317 1.18 38.33 7.07
CA LYS A 317 0.32 38.82 8.16
C LYS A 317 0.20 37.76 9.25
N VAL A 318 0.23 38.20 10.52
CA VAL A 318 0.07 37.39 11.73
C VAL A 318 -1.09 37.93 12.56
N GLY A 319 -1.97 37.05 13.02
CA GLY A 319 -3.18 37.44 13.73
C GLY A 319 -4.10 38.33 12.89
N LYS A 320 -4.76 39.31 13.53
CA LYS A 320 -5.76 40.17 12.85
C LYS A 320 -5.14 41.25 11.94
N SER A 321 -3.97 41.81 12.28
CA SER A 321 -3.37 42.94 11.52
C SER A 321 -1.82 43.04 11.51
N GLN A 322 -1.07 42.23 12.26
CA GLN A 322 0.38 42.46 12.40
C GLN A 322 1.16 42.02 11.15
N ARG A 323 2.12 42.83 10.68
CA ARG A 323 3.07 42.44 9.60
C ARG A 323 4.34 41.86 10.20
N ALA A 324 4.73 40.69 9.69
CA ALA A 324 5.99 40.03 9.99
C ALA A 324 6.71 39.69 8.68
N ALA A 325 8.00 39.35 8.77
CA ALA A 325 8.69 38.63 7.71
C ALA A 325 9.15 37.27 8.24
N LEU A 326 8.89 36.22 7.46
CA LEU A 326 9.44 34.88 7.66
C LEU A 326 10.66 34.75 6.77
N THR A 327 11.83 34.63 7.37
CA THR A 327 13.06 34.33 6.64
C THR A 327 13.38 32.85 6.78
N VAL A 328 13.45 32.12 5.68
CA VAL A 328 13.99 30.76 5.65
C VAL A 328 15.46 30.86 5.25
N ASP A 329 16.33 30.29 6.08
CA ASP A 329 17.73 30.07 5.79
C ASP A 329 17.95 28.56 5.63
N VAL A 330 18.09 28.15 4.37
CA VAL A 330 18.28 26.78 3.94
C VAL A 330 19.67 26.27 4.31
N GLU A 331 20.68 27.16 4.38
CA GLU A 331 22.06 26.81 4.65
C GLU A 331 22.30 26.60 6.16
N SER A 332 21.79 27.48 7.03
CA SER A 332 21.88 27.29 8.49
C SER A 332 20.80 26.36 9.08
N GLY A 333 19.77 26.01 8.31
CA GLY A 333 18.72 25.09 8.76
C GLY A 333 17.69 25.76 9.68
N THR A 334 17.40 27.04 9.48
CA THR A 334 16.57 27.85 10.40
C THR A 334 15.47 28.67 9.72
N VAL A 335 14.40 28.95 10.47
CA VAL A 335 13.30 29.86 10.07
C VAL A 335 13.16 30.97 11.10
N THR A 336 13.51 32.20 10.73
CA THR A 336 13.46 33.38 11.62
C THR A 336 12.17 34.17 11.41
N VAL A 337 11.42 34.37 12.50
CA VAL A 337 10.21 35.20 12.52
C VAL A 337 10.57 36.61 13.02
N THR A 338 10.52 37.61 12.14
CA THR A 338 10.79 39.02 12.49
C THR A 338 9.49 39.85 12.47
N LYS A 339 9.26 40.68 13.49
CA LYS A 339 8.10 41.59 13.57
C LYS A 339 8.50 43.00 13.11
N LYS A 340 7.79 43.56 12.13
CA LYS A 340 8.02 44.96 11.73
C LYS A 340 7.46 45.91 12.79
N GLY A 341 8.34 46.52 13.59
CA GLY A 341 8.00 47.62 14.50
C GLY A 341 8.38 47.44 15.98
N SER A 342 9.02 46.34 16.38
CA SER A 342 9.44 46.09 17.77
C SER A 342 10.88 45.61 17.85
N GLY A 343 11.74 46.34 18.58
CA GLY A 343 13.20 46.14 18.62
C GLY A 343 13.73 44.90 19.35
N SER A 344 12.89 43.93 19.70
CA SER A 344 13.28 42.61 20.20
C SER A 344 12.06 41.67 20.34
N PRO A 345 12.27 40.34 20.50
CA PRO A 345 13.40 39.55 20.03
C PRO A 345 13.09 38.90 18.66
N GLU A 346 14.12 38.40 17.99
CA GLU A 346 13.97 37.47 16.87
C GLU A 346 13.55 36.09 17.41
N GLU A 347 12.68 35.38 16.70
CA GLU A 347 12.34 33.99 17.02
C GLU A 347 12.81 33.08 15.89
N THR A 348 14.02 32.55 16.06
CA THR A 348 14.68 31.61 15.15
C THR A 348 14.31 30.19 15.51
N ILE A 349 13.66 29.48 14.58
CA ILE A 349 13.14 28.13 14.77
C ILE A 349 14.01 27.17 13.93
N PRO A 350 14.83 26.30 14.54
CA PRO A 350 15.64 25.34 13.80
C PRO A 350 14.77 24.21 13.22
N GLN A 351 15.19 23.65 12.09
CA GLN A 351 14.43 22.65 11.31
C GLN A 351 13.94 21.45 12.14
N ASN A 352 14.76 20.99 13.09
CA ASN A 352 14.48 19.84 13.96
C ASN A 352 13.39 20.10 15.02
N LYS A 353 13.04 21.38 15.26
CA LYS A 353 11.90 21.79 16.10
C LYS A 353 10.61 21.98 15.30
N ILE A 354 10.66 22.02 13.97
CA ILE A 354 9.48 22.21 13.13
C ILE A 354 8.79 20.86 12.92
N LEU A 355 7.77 20.59 13.74
CA LEU A 355 7.00 19.36 13.73
C LEU A 355 6.15 19.25 12.45
N GLN A 356 5.29 20.24 12.18
CA GLN A 356 4.31 20.18 11.09
C GLN A 356 4.11 21.54 10.40
N LEU A 357 3.68 21.47 9.14
CA LEU A 357 3.29 22.63 8.34
C LEU A 357 1.91 22.37 7.72
N ILE A 358 0.89 23.06 8.20
CA ILE A 358 -0.52 22.81 7.87
C ILE A 358 -1.01 23.90 6.90
N LYS A 359 -1.24 23.53 5.63
CA LYS A 359 -1.79 24.41 4.59
C LYS A 359 -3.31 24.58 4.78
N TYR A 360 -3.84 25.80 4.73
CA TYR A 360 -5.29 26.02 4.87
C TYR A 360 -6.02 25.89 3.53
N GLN A 361 -6.81 24.83 3.36
CA GLN A 361 -7.64 24.61 2.18
C GLN A 361 -8.65 25.76 1.93
N SER A 362 -9.18 26.40 2.98
CA SER A 362 -10.16 27.49 2.87
C SER A 362 -9.56 28.88 2.60
N VAL A 363 -8.24 29.04 2.75
CA VAL A 363 -7.52 30.29 2.47
C VAL A 363 -6.16 29.91 1.90
N GLN A 364 -6.06 29.73 0.59
CA GLN A 364 -4.89 29.10 -0.06
C GLN A 364 -3.54 29.81 0.24
N SER A 365 -3.55 31.11 0.57
CA SER A 365 -2.35 31.87 0.94
C SER A 365 -1.98 31.74 2.43
N LYS A 366 -2.72 30.98 3.24
CA LYS A 366 -2.49 30.83 4.68
C LYS A 366 -1.86 29.46 5.00
N VAL A 367 -0.90 29.47 5.92
CA VAL A 367 -0.28 28.28 6.51
C VAL A 367 -0.27 28.39 8.03
N ARG A 368 -0.22 27.26 8.72
CA ARG A 368 0.10 27.16 10.15
C ARG A 368 1.41 26.41 10.33
N LEU A 369 2.38 27.04 10.98
CA LEU A 369 3.61 26.39 11.42
C LEU A 369 3.37 25.82 12.82
N VAL A 370 3.74 24.55 13.04
CA VAL A 370 3.69 23.87 14.35
C VAL A 370 5.11 23.47 14.73
N TYR A 371 5.57 23.88 15.91
CA TYR A 371 6.95 23.71 16.32
C TYR A 371 7.09 23.59 17.85
N ASP A 372 8.09 22.83 18.30
CA ASP A 372 8.42 22.70 19.72
C ASP A 372 9.22 23.91 20.22
N ARG A 373 8.88 24.37 21.42
CA ARG A 373 9.66 25.39 22.15
C ARG A 373 10.34 24.81 23.39
N GLU A 374 9.64 23.96 24.11
CA GLU A 374 10.06 23.28 25.33
C GLU A 374 9.71 21.78 25.23
N PRO A 375 10.40 20.86 25.93
CA PRO A 375 9.97 19.46 26.02
C PRO A 375 8.51 19.39 26.49
N GLN A 376 7.68 18.62 25.77
CA GLN A 376 6.23 18.49 26.00
C GLN A 376 5.36 19.75 25.71
N ARG A 377 5.88 20.80 25.03
CA ARG A 377 5.05 21.95 24.65
C ARG A 377 5.27 22.46 23.22
N SER A 378 4.49 21.91 22.29
CA SER A 378 4.34 22.40 20.92
C SER A 378 3.55 23.71 20.87
N LEU A 379 4.04 24.69 20.11
CA LEU A 379 3.31 25.90 19.72
C LEU A 379 2.80 25.78 18.28
N SER A 380 1.75 26.55 17.94
CA SER A 380 1.35 26.75 16.55
C SER A 380 1.05 28.21 16.24
N ARG A 381 1.38 28.65 15.02
CA ARG A 381 1.15 30.02 14.55
C ARG A 381 0.64 30.05 13.12
N ASP A 382 -0.35 30.89 12.89
CA ASP A 382 -0.95 31.15 11.58
C ASP A 382 -0.25 32.32 10.88
N PHE A 383 0.14 32.12 9.62
CA PHE A 383 0.74 33.13 8.75
C PHE A 383 -0.03 33.23 7.42
N VAL A 384 -0.37 34.45 6.99
CA VAL A 384 -1.05 34.71 5.71
C VAL A 384 -0.09 35.41 4.75
N PHE A 385 0.20 34.77 3.62
CA PHE A 385 1.06 35.28 2.55
C PHE A 385 0.28 36.16 1.56
N PRO A 386 0.96 36.90 0.67
CA PRO A 386 0.30 37.75 -0.33
C PRO A 386 -0.51 36.95 -1.36
N ASN A 387 -0.09 35.74 -1.71
CA ASN A 387 -0.78 34.83 -2.62
C ASN A 387 -0.38 33.36 -2.37
N ALA A 388 -1.03 32.41 -3.05
CA ALA A 388 -0.76 30.98 -2.94
C ALA A 388 0.68 30.62 -3.37
N ARG A 389 1.17 31.16 -4.49
CA ARG A 389 2.55 30.96 -5.00
C ARG A 389 3.62 31.28 -3.95
N LYS A 390 3.54 32.42 -3.26
CA LYS A 390 4.51 32.78 -2.19
C LYS A 390 4.37 31.90 -0.95
N ARG A 391 3.17 31.42 -0.63
CA ARG A 391 2.96 30.44 0.45
C ARG A 391 3.58 29.09 0.10
N GLU A 392 3.45 28.65 -1.15
CA GLU A 392 4.05 27.40 -1.63
C GLU A 392 5.57 27.47 -1.71
N ALA A 393 6.15 28.56 -2.25
CA ALA A 393 7.59 28.77 -2.23
C ALA A 393 8.19 28.77 -0.81
N PHE A 394 7.49 29.32 0.19
CA PHE A 394 7.89 29.19 1.59
C PHE A 394 7.82 27.75 2.11
N CYS A 395 6.76 26.99 1.73
CA CYS A 395 6.67 25.58 2.07
C CYS A 395 7.85 24.82 1.46
N GLN A 396 8.12 25.02 0.18
CA GLN A 396 9.19 24.37 -0.58
C GLN A 396 10.59 24.69 -0.04
N LEU A 397 10.88 25.93 0.36
CA LEU A 397 12.17 26.26 0.98
C LEU A 397 12.30 25.69 2.40
N LEU A 398 11.21 25.65 3.17
CA LEU A 398 11.18 25.02 4.49
C LEU A 398 11.33 23.49 4.38
N GLN A 399 10.76 22.89 3.32
CA GLN A 399 10.94 21.47 2.96
C GLN A 399 12.40 21.21 2.52
N LEU A 400 12.94 22.00 1.60
CA LEU A 400 14.35 21.94 1.16
C LEU A 400 15.31 22.03 2.37
N MET A 401 15.07 22.99 3.26
CA MET A 401 15.82 23.14 4.51
C MET A 401 15.69 21.91 5.43
N LYS A 402 14.50 21.31 5.56
CA LYS A 402 14.32 20.06 6.32
C LYS A 402 14.98 18.84 5.64
N ILE A 403 15.07 18.81 4.31
CA ILE A 403 15.69 17.73 3.51
C ILE A 403 17.21 17.85 3.55
N GLN A 404 17.78 19.02 3.22
CA GLN A 404 19.22 19.30 3.28
C GLN A 404 19.81 19.05 4.67
N HIS A 405 19.02 19.28 5.73
CA HIS A 405 19.40 19.02 7.12
C HIS A 405 18.77 17.73 7.69
N SER A 406 18.29 16.82 6.84
CA SER A 406 17.84 15.48 7.28
C SER A 406 18.97 14.45 7.31
N ASN A 407 19.95 14.60 6.41
CA ASN A 407 20.96 13.57 6.07
C ASN A 407 20.34 12.22 5.67
N LEU A 408 19.15 12.24 5.05
CA LEU A 408 18.43 11.07 4.55
C LEU A 408 18.14 11.24 3.06
N ASP A 409 18.56 10.29 2.23
CA ASP A 409 18.19 10.25 0.82
C ASP A 409 16.66 10.16 0.67
N GLU A 410 16.10 10.82 -0.35
CA GLU A 410 14.66 10.77 -0.62
C GLU A 410 14.29 9.53 -1.44
N PRO A 411 13.52 8.58 -0.87
CA PRO A 411 13.15 7.36 -1.55
C PRO A 411 12.24 7.66 -2.74
N ASP A 412 12.46 6.93 -3.85
CA ASP A 412 11.53 6.81 -4.98
C ASP A 412 10.63 5.57 -4.85
N LEU A 413 10.96 4.64 -3.93
CA LEU A 413 10.21 3.42 -3.58
C LEU A 413 10.09 3.30 -2.06
N ILE A 414 8.95 2.79 -1.56
CA ILE A 414 8.80 2.33 -0.18
C ILE A 414 8.09 0.98 -0.10
N SER A 415 8.37 0.23 0.96
CA SER A 415 7.69 -1.02 1.30
C SER A 415 6.55 -0.78 2.29
N VAL A 416 5.33 -1.19 1.91
CA VAL A 416 4.09 -1.01 2.69
C VAL A 416 3.51 -2.38 3.03
N TYR A 417 3.41 -2.68 4.32
CA TYR A 417 2.69 -3.84 4.85
C TYR A 417 1.24 -3.50 5.13
N VAL A 418 0.31 -4.36 4.71
CA VAL A 418 -1.11 -4.31 5.07
C VAL A 418 -1.52 -5.64 5.69
N GLY A 419 -2.11 -5.61 6.89
CA GLY A 419 -2.64 -6.79 7.55
C GLY A 419 -4.13 -6.63 7.88
N THR A 420 -4.90 -7.71 7.75
CA THR A 420 -6.27 -7.81 8.29
C THR A 420 -6.44 -9.06 9.14
N TRP A 421 -7.11 -8.94 10.28
CA TRP A 421 -7.46 -10.09 11.11
C TRP A 421 -8.74 -9.87 11.92
N ASN A 422 -9.74 -10.74 11.71
CA ASN A 422 -10.87 -10.85 12.61
C ASN A 422 -10.45 -11.66 13.84
N MET A 423 -10.31 -11.00 14.99
CA MET A 423 -9.84 -11.59 16.25
C MET A 423 -10.91 -12.42 16.98
N GLY A 424 -12.13 -12.50 16.44
CA GLY A 424 -13.20 -13.35 16.98
C GLY A 424 -13.63 -13.00 18.42
N SER A 425 -13.41 -11.77 18.86
CA SER A 425 -13.56 -11.33 20.26
C SER A 425 -12.65 -12.08 21.25
N THR A 426 -11.42 -12.42 20.84
CA THR A 426 -10.39 -13.03 21.70
C THR A 426 -9.13 -12.15 21.81
N PRO A 427 -8.36 -12.26 22.91
CA PRO A 427 -7.01 -11.73 22.98
C PRO A 427 -6.09 -12.36 21.90
N PRO A 428 -5.05 -11.63 21.45
CA PRO A 428 -4.03 -12.17 20.57
C PRO A 428 -3.13 -13.20 21.31
N PRO A 429 -2.45 -14.09 20.58
CA PRO A 429 -1.36 -14.88 21.15
C PRO A 429 -0.18 -14.00 21.58
N ARG A 430 0.77 -14.56 22.34
CA ARG A 430 1.96 -13.83 22.84
C ARG A 430 2.90 -13.29 21.76
N SER A 431 2.79 -13.79 20.52
CA SER A 431 3.63 -13.42 19.38
C SER A 431 2.76 -13.21 18.14
N LEU A 432 3.07 -12.18 17.36
CA LEU A 432 2.52 -11.95 16.01
C LEU A 432 3.60 -12.11 14.93
N ALA A 433 4.67 -12.87 15.22
CA ALA A 433 5.86 -12.96 14.37
C ALA A 433 5.55 -13.36 12.93
N SER A 434 4.80 -14.44 12.73
CA SER A 434 4.40 -14.94 11.40
C SER A 434 3.66 -13.88 10.58
N TRP A 435 2.63 -13.25 11.17
CA TRP A 435 1.81 -12.23 10.53
C TRP A 435 2.67 -11.03 10.11
N LEU A 436 3.39 -10.44 11.08
CA LEU A 436 4.21 -9.24 10.87
C LEU A 436 5.47 -9.47 10.01
N THR A 437 5.72 -10.70 9.56
CA THR A 437 6.83 -11.06 8.63
C THR A 437 6.34 -11.76 7.36
N SER A 438 5.03 -11.77 7.07
CA SER A 438 4.44 -12.42 5.88
C SER A 438 4.77 -13.93 5.74
N ARG A 439 4.78 -14.67 6.85
CA ARG A 439 5.03 -16.12 6.89
C ARG A 439 3.74 -16.91 7.13
N GLY A 440 3.63 -18.09 6.52
CA GLY A 440 2.48 -18.98 6.60
C GLY A 440 2.17 -19.62 5.24
N LEU A 441 0.93 -19.50 4.78
CA LEU A 441 0.43 -20.08 3.54
C LEU A 441 0.11 -19.01 2.48
N GLY A 442 0.24 -19.37 1.21
CA GLY A 442 0.05 -18.49 0.05
C GLY A 442 1.38 -17.96 -0.49
N ARG A 443 1.36 -16.76 -1.10
CA ARG A 443 2.56 -16.07 -1.57
C ARG A 443 3.23 -15.39 -0.38
N THR A 444 4.11 -16.11 0.32
CA THR A 444 4.92 -15.59 1.44
C THR A 444 6.10 -14.76 0.93
N GLN A 445 6.81 -14.11 1.86
CA GLN A 445 8.18 -13.63 1.58
C GLN A 445 9.21 -14.74 1.82
N ASP A 446 10.36 -14.66 1.16
CA ASP A 446 11.50 -15.55 1.43
C ASP A 446 12.06 -15.27 2.84
N GLU A 447 12.59 -16.30 3.52
CA GLU A 447 13.06 -16.20 4.89
C GLU A 447 14.13 -15.12 5.10
N THR A 448 15.01 -14.88 4.12
CA THR A 448 16.05 -13.85 4.18
C THR A 448 15.48 -12.44 4.04
N THR A 449 14.38 -12.30 3.30
CA THR A 449 13.68 -11.03 3.06
C THR A 449 12.63 -10.69 4.11
N ALA A 450 12.02 -11.71 4.75
CA ALA A 450 10.98 -11.57 5.77
C ALA A 450 11.44 -10.84 7.05
N CYS A 451 12.75 -10.67 7.22
CA CYS A 451 13.37 -9.89 8.30
C CYS A 451 13.68 -8.43 7.91
N ILE A 452 13.38 -8.01 6.68
CA ILE A 452 13.60 -6.64 6.20
C ILE A 452 12.43 -5.76 6.69
N PRO A 453 12.70 -4.70 7.48
CA PRO A 453 11.65 -3.87 8.06
C PRO A 453 10.94 -3.03 6.98
N HIS A 454 9.63 -3.24 6.80
CA HIS A 454 8.78 -2.38 5.98
C HIS A 454 8.75 -0.93 6.49
N ASP A 455 8.59 0.04 5.58
CA ASP A 455 8.60 1.48 5.90
C ASP A 455 7.32 1.91 6.61
N ILE A 456 6.19 1.31 6.21
CA ILE A 456 4.85 1.54 6.75
C ILE A 456 4.20 0.19 7.09
N TYR A 457 3.62 0.07 8.28
CA TYR A 457 2.75 -1.04 8.68
C TYR A 457 1.32 -0.53 8.90
N VAL A 458 0.35 -1.12 8.20
CA VAL A 458 -1.08 -0.83 8.37
C VAL A 458 -1.80 -2.07 8.89
N ILE A 459 -2.21 -2.02 10.16
CA ILE A 459 -2.80 -3.15 10.87
C ILE A 459 -4.29 -2.92 11.06
N GLY A 460 -5.11 -3.59 10.27
CA GLY A 460 -6.55 -3.69 10.43
C GLY A 460 -6.94 -4.87 11.31
N THR A 461 -7.87 -4.66 12.23
CA THR A 461 -8.52 -5.75 12.99
C THR A 461 -10.02 -5.56 13.05
N GLN A 462 -10.74 -6.67 13.18
CA GLN A 462 -12.18 -6.72 13.43
C GLN A 462 -12.47 -7.65 14.61
N GLU A 463 -13.55 -7.41 15.35
CA GLU A 463 -13.83 -8.10 16.63
C GLU A 463 -12.64 -8.11 17.60
N ASN A 464 -11.84 -7.04 17.56
CA ASN A 464 -10.74 -6.80 18.50
C ASN A 464 -11.29 -6.43 19.88
N SER A 465 -11.03 -7.26 20.89
CA SER A 465 -11.53 -7.12 22.26
C SER A 465 -10.61 -6.32 23.19
N LEU A 466 -9.39 -6.00 22.78
CA LEU A 466 -8.41 -5.29 23.62
C LEU A 466 -8.75 -3.80 23.76
N GLY A 467 -8.11 -3.14 24.72
CA GLY A 467 -8.07 -1.68 24.81
C GLY A 467 -7.38 -1.03 23.61
N ASP A 468 -7.74 0.23 23.32
CA ASP A 468 -7.13 1.00 22.21
C ASP A 468 -5.64 1.26 22.43
N ARG A 469 -5.27 1.68 23.64
CA ARG A 469 -3.87 1.90 24.03
C ARG A 469 -3.09 0.58 24.07
N GLU A 470 -3.68 -0.43 24.70
CA GLU A 470 -3.13 -1.78 24.85
C GLU A 470 -2.77 -2.42 23.50
N TRP A 471 -3.66 -2.34 22.51
CA TRP A 471 -3.41 -2.87 21.17
C TRP A 471 -2.24 -2.14 20.46
N VAL A 472 -2.16 -0.81 20.59
CA VAL A 472 -1.06 -0.02 20.03
C VAL A 472 0.27 -0.30 20.75
N GLU A 473 0.25 -0.45 22.07
CA GLU A 473 1.41 -0.81 22.89
C GLU A 473 1.92 -2.22 22.53
N PHE A 474 1.02 -3.19 22.37
CA PHE A 474 1.33 -4.56 21.96
C PHE A 474 1.90 -4.66 20.54
N LEU A 475 1.33 -3.94 19.56
CA LEU A 475 1.88 -3.88 18.20
C LEU A 475 3.27 -3.24 18.15
N ARG A 476 3.49 -2.13 18.86
CA ARG A 476 4.81 -1.48 18.94
C ARG A 476 5.84 -2.37 19.63
N ALA A 477 5.47 -3.06 20.71
CA ALA A 477 6.34 -4.03 21.38
C ALA A 477 6.69 -5.20 20.45
N SER A 478 5.72 -5.74 19.72
CA SER A 478 5.94 -6.82 18.74
C SER A 478 6.89 -6.40 17.63
N LEU A 479 6.63 -5.27 16.96
CA LEU A 479 7.50 -4.74 15.91
C LEU A 479 8.90 -4.39 16.41
N LYS A 480 9.02 -3.82 17.62
CA LYS A 480 10.33 -3.52 18.22
C LYS A 480 11.13 -4.79 18.55
N THR A 481 10.48 -5.86 18.97
CA THR A 481 11.14 -7.15 19.24
C THR A 481 11.57 -7.85 17.94
N LEU A 482 10.77 -7.78 16.87
CA LEU A 482 11.05 -8.44 15.59
C LEU A 482 12.06 -7.67 14.74
N MET A 483 11.94 -6.34 14.68
CA MET A 483 12.63 -5.48 13.71
C MET A 483 13.68 -4.55 14.35
N ALA A 484 13.88 -4.63 15.67
CA ALA A 484 14.72 -3.72 16.49
C ALA A 484 14.36 -2.21 16.42
N ILE A 485 13.28 -1.82 15.73
CA ILE A 485 12.89 -0.43 15.45
C ILE A 485 11.74 0.02 16.35
N ASP A 486 11.85 1.21 16.95
CA ASP A 486 10.77 1.86 17.71
C ASP A 486 9.80 2.61 16.76
N TYR A 487 8.95 1.85 16.07
CA TYR A 487 7.98 2.37 15.11
C TYR A 487 7.09 3.48 15.70
N ARG A 488 6.88 4.53 14.88
CA ARG A 488 6.06 5.71 15.19
C ARG A 488 4.62 5.47 14.76
N VAL A 489 3.65 5.88 15.57
CA VAL A 489 2.22 5.77 15.21
C VAL A 489 1.81 7.01 14.43
N VAL A 490 1.41 6.82 13.18
CA VAL A 490 0.84 7.88 12.32
C VAL A 490 -0.61 8.15 12.71
N ALA A 491 -1.39 7.09 12.92
CA ALA A 491 -2.80 7.18 13.27
C ALA A 491 -3.32 5.93 13.97
N LEU A 492 -4.34 6.13 14.80
CA LEU A 492 -5.25 5.12 15.29
C LEU A 492 -6.68 5.56 14.92
N GLN A 493 -7.49 4.66 14.35
CA GLN A 493 -8.92 4.90 14.16
C GLN A 493 -9.73 3.66 14.50
N CYS A 494 -10.72 3.83 15.38
CA CYS A 494 -11.59 2.76 15.88
C CYS A 494 -13.06 3.04 15.56
N LEU A 495 -13.86 1.98 15.45
CA LEU A 495 -15.32 1.99 15.40
C LEU A 495 -15.82 0.69 16.02
N TRP A 496 -16.30 0.76 17.27
CA TRP A 496 -16.52 -0.43 18.11
C TRP A 496 -15.27 -1.31 18.14
N SER A 497 -15.38 -2.60 17.80
CA SER A 497 -14.27 -3.56 17.73
C SER A 497 -13.61 -3.66 16.34
N ILE A 498 -13.89 -2.71 15.43
CA ILE A 498 -13.14 -2.51 14.18
C ILE A 498 -12.05 -1.46 14.45
N LYS A 499 -10.77 -1.78 14.22
CA LYS A 499 -9.65 -0.86 14.50
C LYS A 499 -8.64 -0.84 13.36
N MET A 500 -8.01 0.31 13.12
CA MET A 500 -6.85 0.45 12.25
C MET A 500 -5.74 1.20 12.97
N VAL A 501 -4.52 0.65 12.93
CA VAL A 501 -3.29 1.33 13.37
C VAL A 501 -2.38 1.50 12.16
N VAL A 502 -1.89 2.71 11.93
CA VAL A 502 -0.83 2.98 10.95
C VAL A 502 0.45 3.31 11.71
N LEU A 503 1.51 2.55 11.44
CA LEU A 503 2.85 2.78 11.98
C LEU A 503 3.86 3.03 10.85
N VAL A 504 4.92 3.76 11.15
CA VAL A 504 5.98 4.16 10.21
C VAL A 504 7.37 4.10 10.85
N LYS A 505 8.42 3.83 10.07
CA LYS A 505 9.81 3.97 10.53
C LYS A 505 10.09 5.41 11.01
N PRO A 506 10.91 5.61 12.06
CA PRO A 506 11.26 6.95 12.55
C PRO A 506 11.84 7.90 11.49
N GLU A 507 12.63 7.40 10.52
CA GLU A 507 13.20 8.25 9.46
C GLU A 507 12.18 8.87 8.49
N HIS A 508 10.96 8.32 8.39
CA HIS A 508 9.90 8.88 7.56
C HIS A 508 8.85 9.67 8.37
N GLU A 509 8.97 9.77 9.70
CA GLU A 509 8.06 10.56 10.56
C GLU A 509 7.89 12.00 10.05
N ARG A 510 8.95 12.57 9.44
CA ARG A 510 8.97 13.93 8.86
C ARG A 510 8.39 14.03 7.44
N ARG A 511 8.20 12.91 6.75
CA ARG A 511 7.70 12.80 5.36
C ARG A 511 6.18 12.65 5.32
N ILE A 512 5.60 12.13 6.39
CA ILE A 512 4.15 12.02 6.59
C ILE A 512 3.53 13.41 6.83
N SER A 513 2.47 13.74 6.10
CA SER A 513 1.69 14.96 6.33
C SER A 513 0.20 14.75 5.99
N HIS A 514 -0.64 15.73 6.32
CA HIS A 514 -2.08 15.74 5.97
C HIS A 514 -2.83 14.47 6.43
N VAL A 515 -2.46 13.95 7.61
CA VAL A 515 -3.12 12.79 8.23
C VAL A 515 -4.59 13.12 8.53
N HIS A 516 -5.50 12.30 8.01
CA HIS A 516 -6.94 12.38 8.21
C HIS A 516 -7.48 10.99 8.56
N THR A 517 -8.51 10.92 9.41
CA THR A 517 -9.16 9.67 9.79
C THR A 517 -10.67 9.80 9.69
N SER A 518 -11.37 8.68 9.50
CA SER A 518 -12.83 8.66 9.35
C SER A 518 -13.42 7.29 9.71
N SER A 519 -14.73 7.22 9.92
CA SER A 519 -15.44 5.95 10.11
C SER A 519 -16.90 6.03 9.64
N VAL A 520 -17.47 4.89 9.22
CA VAL A 520 -18.85 4.77 8.74
C VAL A 520 -19.52 3.55 9.38
N LYS A 521 -20.75 3.73 9.85
CA LYS A 521 -21.60 2.66 10.40
C LYS A 521 -22.48 2.08 9.30
N THR A 522 -22.49 0.76 9.14
CA THR A 522 -23.26 0.05 8.10
C THR A 522 -24.10 -1.12 8.64
N GLY A 523 -24.27 -1.17 9.97
CA GLY A 523 -25.20 -2.07 10.66
C GLY A 523 -26.67 -1.86 10.28
N ILE A 524 -27.58 -2.45 11.04
CA ILE A 524 -29.03 -2.31 10.84
C ILE A 524 -29.39 -0.81 10.99
N ALA A 525 -30.22 -0.30 10.07
CA ALA A 525 -30.54 1.13 9.95
C ALA A 525 -29.29 2.05 9.95
N ASN A 526 -28.17 1.56 9.41
CA ASN A 526 -26.84 2.20 9.34
C ASN A 526 -26.34 2.81 10.67
N THR A 527 -26.84 2.30 11.80
CA THR A 527 -26.55 2.82 13.15
C THR A 527 -26.39 1.74 14.22
N LEU A 528 -27.02 0.57 14.03
CA LEU A 528 -27.14 -0.49 15.04
C LEU A 528 -26.36 -1.77 14.68
N GLY A 529 -25.39 -2.16 15.50
CA GLY A 529 -24.60 -3.40 15.36
C GLY A 529 -23.16 -3.19 14.85
N ASN A 530 -22.28 -4.16 15.11
CA ASN A 530 -20.81 -4.08 14.96
C ASN A 530 -20.29 -4.13 13.50
N LYS A 531 -20.92 -3.39 12.58
CA LYS A 531 -20.64 -3.42 11.14
C LYS A 531 -20.44 -2.02 10.57
N GLY A 532 -19.40 -1.86 9.76
CA GLY A 532 -18.92 -0.54 9.35
C GLY A 532 -17.51 -0.58 8.78
N ALA A 533 -16.91 0.61 8.69
CA ALA A 533 -15.52 0.79 8.30
C ALA A 533 -14.84 1.87 9.16
N VAL A 534 -13.52 1.74 9.28
CA VAL A 534 -12.59 2.79 9.70
C VAL A 534 -11.63 3.06 8.56
N GLY A 535 -11.09 4.26 8.47
CA GLY A 535 -10.05 4.56 7.51
C GLY A 535 -9.14 5.71 7.90
N VAL A 536 -7.97 5.71 7.27
CA VAL A 536 -6.88 6.67 7.47
C VAL A 536 -6.36 7.08 6.10
N SER A 537 -6.00 8.34 5.92
CA SER A 537 -5.30 8.82 4.71
C SER A 537 -4.21 9.82 5.07
N PHE A 538 -3.12 9.86 4.31
CA PHE A 538 -2.02 10.83 4.47
C PHE A 538 -1.28 11.04 3.15
N LEU A 539 -0.45 12.08 3.11
CA LEU A 539 0.61 12.25 2.11
C LEU A 539 1.92 11.69 2.66
N PHE A 540 2.59 10.83 1.91
CA PHE A 540 4.02 10.52 2.08
C PHE A 540 4.77 11.29 0.99
N ASN A 541 5.59 12.26 1.40
CA ASN A 541 6.19 13.22 0.47
C ASN A 541 5.13 13.87 -0.46
N GLY A 542 5.15 13.59 -1.77
CA GLY A 542 4.12 14.05 -2.72
C GLY A 542 2.98 13.04 -2.98
N THR A 543 3.18 11.76 -2.63
CA THR A 543 2.26 10.66 -2.95
C THR A 543 1.15 10.52 -1.91
N SER A 544 -0.09 10.34 -2.36
CA SER A 544 -1.26 10.27 -1.49
C SER A 544 -1.76 8.85 -1.26
N PHE A 545 -1.89 8.47 0.01
CA PHE A 545 -2.31 7.15 0.46
C PHE A 545 -3.66 7.21 1.17
N GLY A 546 -4.53 6.25 0.86
CA GLY A 546 -5.76 5.97 1.59
C GLY A 546 -5.82 4.50 2.02
N PHE A 547 -6.30 4.25 3.24
CA PHE A 547 -6.48 2.92 3.81
C PHE A 547 -7.88 2.80 4.40
N VAL A 548 -8.58 1.71 4.09
CA VAL A 548 -9.93 1.39 4.61
C VAL A 548 -9.95 -0.03 5.17
N ASN A 549 -10.26 -0.17 6.46
CA ASN A 549 -10.53 -1.45 7.12
C ASN A 549 -12.03 -1.54 7.42
N CYS A 550 -12.71 -2.61 7.01
CA CYS A 550 -14.12 -2.82 7.28
C CYS A 550 -14.49 -4.20 7.84
N HIS A 551 -15.70 -4.29 8.39
CA HIS A 551 -16.37 -5.54 8.74
C HIS A 551 -17.79 -5.50 8.15
N LEU A 552 -18.05 -6.33 7.12
CA LEU A 552 -19.28 -6.28 6.32
C LEU A 552 -20.35 -7.33 6.75
N ALA A 553 -21.53 -7.22 6.15
CA ALA A 553 -22.66 -8.16 6.19
C ALA A 553 -22.33 -9.67 6.32
N SER A 554 -22.50 -10.35 7.47
CA SER A 554 -22.09 -11.77 7.62
C SER A 554 -23.17 -12.83 7.31
N GLY A 555 -22.81 -13.79 6.45
CA GLY A 555 -23.69 -14.88 5.97
C GLY A 555 -23.63 -15.09 4.47
N SER A 556 -23.68 -16.33 3.99
CA SER A 556 -23.74 -16.62 2.55
C SER A 556 -24.93 -15.93 1.88
N GLU A 557 -26.05 -15.83 2.59
CA GLU A 557 -27.31 -15.23 2.12
C GLU A 557 -27.29 -13.69 1.96
N LYS A 558 -26.17 -13.02 2.25
CA LYS A 558 -26.11 -11.54 2.42
C LYS A 558 -25.23 -10.78 1.44
N THR A 559 -24.91 -11.37 0.28
CA THR A 559 -24.10 -10.75 -0.78
C THR A 559 -24.58 -9.34 -1.11
N HIS A 560 -25.85 -9.17 -1.48
CA HIS A 560 -26.41 -7.84 -1.77
C HIS A 560 -26.27 -6.81 -0.63
N ARG A 561 -26.32 -7.25 0.64
CA ARG A 561 -26.07 -6.34 1.79
C ARG A 561 -24.60 -5.99 1.95
N ARG A 562 -23.65 -6.88 1.58
CA ARG A 562 -22.22 -6.53 1.50
C ARG A 562 -21.96 -5.51 0.40
N ASN A 563 -22.58 -5.67 -0.79
CA ASN A 563 -22.50 -4.69 -1.87
C ASN A 563 -23.01 -3.31 -1.40
N GLN A 564 -24.20 -3.26 -0.77
CA GLN A 564 -24.73 -2.03 -0.20
C GLN A 564 -23.82 -1.44 0.90
N ASN A 565 -23.20 -2.28 1.74
CA ASN A 565 -22.24 -1.82 2.74
C ASN A 565 -21.00 -1.18 2.08
N TYR A 566 -20.46 -1.76 1.01
CA TYR A 566 -19.38 -1.17 0.21
C TYR A 566 -19.80 0.21 -0.34
N SER A 567 -20.95 0.30 -1.01
CA SER A 567 -21.46 1.56 -1.58
C SER A 567 -21.73 2.63 -0.50
N ASP A 568 -22.20 2.24 0.68
CA ASP A 568 -22.44 3.15 1.81
C ASP A 568 -21.13 3.65 2.43
N ILE A 569 -20.10 2.80 2.54
CA ILE A 569 -18.75 3.21 2.98
C ILE A 569 -18.14 4.17 1.95
N LEU A 570 -18.15 3.80 0.67
CA LEU A 570 -17.56 4.58 -0.42
C LEU A 570 -18.16 5.99 -0.52
N ARG A 571 -19.48 6.11 -0.31
CA ARG A 571 -20.21 7.38 -0.34
C ARG A 571 -20.02 8.25 0.92
N SER A 572 -19.79 7.63 2.08
CA SER A 572 -19.91 8.32 3.39
C SER A 572 -18.61 8.47 4.18
N LEU A 573 -17.56 7.72 3.83
CA LEU A 573 -16.27 7.78 4.54
C LEU A 573 -15.48 8.99 4.02
N VAL A 574 -15.20 9.96 4.88
CA VAL A 574 -14.63 11.26 4.49
C VAL A 574 -13.13 11.29 4.76
N LEU A 575 -12.35 10.93 3.74
CA LEU A 575 -10.89 10.97 3.72
C LEU A 575 -10.36 11.82 2.54
N GLY A 576 -9.06 12.15 2.60
CA GLY A 576 -8.35 12.90 1.56
C GLY A 576 -8.64 14.40 1.50
N ASP A 577 -8.18 15.06 0.43
CA ASP A 577 -8.37 16.50 0.23
C ASP A 577 -9.86 16.84 -0.01
N LYS A 578 -10.40 17.75 0.79
CA LYS A 578 -11.80 18.20 0.71
C LYS A 578 -12.11 18.94 -0.60
N ARG A 579 -11.11 19.44 -1.32
CA ARG A 579 -11.26 19.98 -2.69
C ARG A 579 -11.71 18.89 -3.67
N LEU A 580 -11.26 17.64 -3.46
CA LEU A 580 -11.63 16.48 -4.27
C LEU A 580 -12.95 15.81 -3.78
N SER A 581 -13.80 16.55 -3.07
CA SER A 581 -15.09 16.03 -2.54
C SER A 581 -16.13 15.70 -3.62
N THR A 582 -15.98 16.21 -4.85
CA THR A 582 -16.75 15.77 -6.03
C THR A 582 -16.48 14.29 -6.35
N PHE A 583 -15.24 13.83 -6.18
CA PHE A 583 -14.80 12.49 -6.50
C PHE A 583 -15.11 11.54 -5.35
N ASP A 584 -15.48 10.28 -5.65
CA ASP A 584 -15.50 9.23 -4.63
C ASP A 584 -14.07 8.82 -4.21
N LEU A 585 -13.95 8.04 -3.13
CA LEU A 585 -12.63 7.68 -2.57
C LEU A 585 -11.71 6.99 -3.57
N THR A 586 -12.25 6.29 -4.58
CA THR A 586 -11.48 5.47 -5.52
C THR A 586 -10.63 6.29 -6.50
N LEU A 587 -10.76 7.62 -6.47
CA LEU A 587 -9.96 8.56 -7.27
C LEU A 587 -9.19 9.60 -6.42
N ARG A 588 -9.47 9.73 -5.10
CA ARG A 588 -8.85 10.76 -4.24
C ARG A 588 -7.39 10.52 -3.85
N PHE A 589 -6.89 9.30 -4.03
CA PHE A 589 -5.56 8.87 -3.60
C PHE A 589 -4.77 8.26 -4.74
N THR A 590 -3.47 8.51 -4.76
CA THR A 590 -2.51 7.87 -5.66
C THR A 590 -2.51 6.35 -5.45
N HIS A 591 -2.65 5.91 -4.18
CA HIS A 591 -2.87 4.52 -3.81
C HIS A 591 -3.97 4.42 -2.74
N LEU A 592 -5.02 3.64 -3.01
CA LEU A 592 -6.09 3.30 -2.07
C LEU A 592 -6.06 1.80 -1.79
N PHE A 593 -5.84 1.42 -0.53
CA PHE A 593 -5.94 0.06 -0.03
C PHE A 593 -7.26 -0.13 0.71
N TRP A 594 -8.00 -1.19 0.39
CA TRP A 594 -9.26 -1.55 1.04
C TRP A 594 -9.23 -3.01 1.45
N PHE A 595 -9.36 -3.26 2.74
CA PHE A 595 -9.17 -4.57 3.36
C PHE A 595 -10.18 -4.78 4.50
N GLY A 596 -10.21 -5.99 5.03
CA GLY A 596 -11.00 -6.30 6.22
C GLY A 596 -11.62 -7.69 6.19
N ASP A 597 -12.52 -7.94 7.14
CA ASP A 597 -13.49 -9.02 7.06
C ASP A 597 -14.63 -8.58 6.13
N LEU A 598 -14.43 -8.83 4.84
CA LEU A 598 -15.39 -8.54 3.78
C LEU A 598 -16.56 -9.53 3.80
N ASN A 599 -16.43 -10.66 4.50
CA ASN A 599 -17.48 -11.63 4.80
C ASN A 599 -18.20 -12.28 3.59
N TYR A 600 -17.67 -12.12 2.37
CA TYR A 600 -18.09 -12.88 1.20
C TYR A 600 -17.76 -14.37 1.38
N ARG A 601 -18.54 -15.24 0.73
CA ARG A 601 -18.53 -16.68 0.95
C ARG A 601 -18.37 -17.45 -0.36
N LEU A 602 -18.06 -18.73 -0.25
CA LEU A 602 -18.20 -19.68 -1.36
C LEU A 602 -19.66 -20.08 -1.54
N ASP A 603 -20.10 -20.22 -2.80
CA ASP A 603 -21.47 -20.64 -3.17
C ASP A 603 -21.48 -22.09 -3.69
N MET A 604 -21.09 -23.02 -2.81
CA MET A 604 -20.89 -24.45 -3.07
C MET A 604 -21.21 -25.27 -1.81
N ASP A 605 -21.48 -26.57 -1.92
CA ASP A 605 -21.70 -27.42 -0.75
C ASP A 605 -20.43 -27.58 0.10
N VAL A 606 -20.62 -27.77 1.40
CA VAL A 606 -19.53 -27.87 2.37
C VAL A 606 -18.64 -29.11 2.15
N GLN A 607 -19.17 -30.23 1.65
CA GLN A 607 -18.37 -31.43 1.40
C GLN A 607 -17.44 -31.24 0.20
N ASP A 608 -17.94 -30.64 -0.88
CA ASP A 608 -17.15 -30.34 -2.08
C ASP A 608 -16.06 -29.30 -1.76
N ILE A 609 -16.40 -28.25 -1.00
CA ILE A 609 -15.42 -27.27 -0.51
C ILE A 609 -14.30 -27.95 0.30
N LEU A 610 -14.65 -28.83 1.25
CA LEU A 610 -13.67 -29.54 2.06
C LEU A 610 -12.80 -30.47 1.20
N ALA A 611 -13.37 -31.17 0.23
CA ALA A 611 -12.63 -32.05 -0.69
C ALA A 611 -11.62 -31.28 -1.54
N HIS A 612 -12.00 -30.14 -2.11
CA HIS A 612 -11.09 -29.27 -2.85
C HIS A 612 -9.99 -28.67 -1.94
N VAL A 613 -10.33 -28.22 -0.72
CA VAL A 613 -9.33 -27.69 0.24
C VAL A 613 -8.32 -28.77 0.66
N THR A 614 -8.74 -30.01 0.94
CA THR A 614 -7.83 -31.12 1.28
C THR A 614 -6.81 -31.40 0.16
N LYS A 615 -7.21 -31.25 -1.11
CA LYS A 615 -6.33 -31.43 -2.26
C LYS A 615 -5.55 -30.15 -2.65
N LYS A 616 -5.88 -28.99 -2.08
CA LYS A 616 -5.42 -27.65 -2.48
C LYS A 616 -5.86 -27.21 -3.89
N GLU A 617 -7.00 -27.72 -4.38
CA GLU A 617 -7.63 -27.33 -5.65
C GLU A 617 -8.37 -25.97 -5.52
N PHE A 618 -7.65 -24.88 -5.22
CA PHE A 618 -8.27 -23.60 -4.86
C PHE A 618 -8.97 -22.89 -6.01
N ASP A 619 -8.54 -23.05 -7.27
CA ASP A 619 -9.13 -22.36 -8.43
C ASP A 619 -10.62 -22.68 -8.62
N ALA A 620 -11.00 -23.95 -8.40
CA ALA A 620 -12.39 -24.42 -8.44
C ALA A 620 -13.27 -23.75 -7.37
N LEU A 621 -12.67 -23.31 -6.26
CA LEU A 621 -13.34 -22.58 -5.19
C LEU A 621 -13.36 -21.06 -5.45
N LEU A 622 -12.30 -20.51 -6.03
CA LEU A 622 -12.24 -19.10 -6.41
C LEU A 622 -13.24 -18.74 -7.53
N ALA A 623 -13.57 -19.69 -8.40
CA ALA A 623 -14.64 -19.58 -9.39
C ALA A 623 -16.07 -19.49 -8.79
N VAL A 624 -16.24 -19.87 -7.51
CA VAL A 624 -17.52 -19.74 -6.77
C VAL A 624 -17.43 -18.77 -5.59
N ASP A 625 -16.36 -17.97 -5.49
CA ASP A 625 -16.21 -16.94 -4.47
C ASP A 625 -17.09 -15.72 -4.78
N GLN A 626 -17.96 -15.37 -3.83
CA GLN A 626 -18.94 -14.29 -4.01
C GLN A 626 -18.32 -12.88 -4.14
N LEU A 627 -17.04 -12.65 -3.77
CA LEU A 627 -16.40 -11.37 -4.06
C LEU A 627 -15.92 -11.33 -5.51
N ASN A 628 -15.26 -12.38 -5.99
CA ASN A 628 -14.84 -12.52 -7.40
C ASN A 628 -16.05 -12.37 -8.33
N LEU A 629 -17.09 -13.19 -8.09
CA LEU A 629 -18.33 -13.19 -8.87
C LEU A 629 -19.10 -11.86 -8.86
N GLU A 630 -18.94 -10.97 -7.86
CA GLU A 630 -19.60 -9.66 -7.85
C GLU A 630 -18.69 -8.52 -8.32
N ARG A 631 -17.36 -8.72 -8.34
CA ARG A 631 -16.37 -7.89 -9.05
C ARG A 631 -16.52 -8.05 -10.56
N GLU A 632 -16.58 -9.28 -11.07
CA GLU A 632 -16.81 -9.60 -12.49
C GLU A 632 -18.10 -8.96 -13.04
N LYS A 633 -19.16 -8.95 -12.23
CA LYS A 633 -20.44 -8.31 -12.57
C LYS A 633 -20.43 -6.78 -12.37
N ASN A 634 -19.26 -6.19 -12.11
CA ASN A 634 -19.02 -4.76 -11.92
C ASN A 634 -19.89 -4.09 -10.82
N LYS A 635 -20.28 -4.85 -9.78
CA LYS A 635 -21.16 -4.36 -8.69
C LYS A 635 -20.41 -3.80 -7.48
N VAL A 636 -19.19 -4.25 -7.25
CA VAL A 636 -18.35 -3.91 -6.10
C VAL A 636 -16.88 -3.84 -6.51
N PHE A 637 -16.09 -3.02 -5.81
CA PHE A 637 -14.64 -2.91 -6.02
C PHE A 637 -14.24 -2.71 -7.50
N LEU A 638 -15.00 -1.86 -8.22
CA LEU A 638 -14.78 -1.54 -9.64
C LEU A 638 -13.36 -1.04 -9.90
N ARG A 639 -12.62 -1.78 -10.75
CA ARG A 639 -11.22 -1.53 -11.10
C ARG A 639 -10.27 -1.53 -9.88
N PHE A 640 -10.54 -2.37 -8.88
CA PHE A 640 -9.55 -2.74 -7.85
C PHE A 640 -8.84 -4.05 -8.21
N CYS A 641 -7.54 -4.07 -7.97
CA CYS A 641 -6.70 -5.26 -7.98
C CYS A 641 -6.80 -6.01 -6.65
N GLU A 642 -6.48 -7.30 -6.70
CA GLU A 642 -6.29 -8.20 -5.56
C GLU A 642 -5.16 -9.16 -5.94
N GLY A 643 -4.39 -9.67 -4.97
CA GLY A 643 -3.32 -10.63 -5.24
C GLY A 643 -3.84 -12.05 -5.45
N ASP A 644 -3.02 -12.92 -6.02
CA ASP A 644 -3.40 -14.31 -6.30
C ASP A 644 -3.59 -15.12 -5.01
N ILE A 645 -4.78 -15.70 -4.83
CA ILE A 645 -5.16 -16.42 -3.61
C ILE A 645 -4.67 -17.87 -3.68
N SER A 646 -3.41 -18.06 -3.31
CA SER A 646 -2.73 -19.37 -3.21
C SER A 646 -2.78 -20.00 -1.81
N PHE A 647 -3.61 -19.45 -0.92
CA PHE A 647 -3.79 -19.88 0.48
C PHE A 647 -5.20 -20.41 0.74
N PRO A 648 -5.39 -21.36 1.67
CA PRO A 648 -6.71 -21.94 1.95
C PRO A 648 -7.68 -20.92 2.57
N PRO A 649 -8.99 -21.20 2.56
CA PRO A 649 -10.00 -20.31 3.14
C PRO A 649 -9.70 -19.91 4.59
N THR A 650 -9.68 -18.61 4.87
CA THR A 650 -9.25 -18.03 6.17
C THR A 650 -10.22 -18.27 7.31
N TYR A 651 -11.46 -18.60 6.97
CA TYR A 651 -12.59 -18.85 7.84
C TYR A 651 -13.30 -20.14 7.39
N ARG A 652 -13.94 -20.94 8.26
CA ARG A 652 -14.07 -20.81 9.71
C ARG A 652 -13.34 -21.95 10.40
N TYR A 653 -12.24 -21.67 11.09
CA TYR A 653 -11.48 -22.70 11.79
C TYR A 653 -12.04 -23.03 13.18
N GLU A 654 -11.62 -24.17 13.73
CA GLU A 654 -11.61 -24.39 15.18
C GLU A 654 -10.60 -23.44 15.87
N ARG A 655 -10.83 -23.11 17.15
CA ARG A 655 -9.88 -22.29 17.93
C ARG A 655 -8.88 -23.21 18.63
N GLY A 656 -7.60 -22.95 18.47
CA GLY A 656 -6.50 -23.80 18.95
C GLY A 656 -5.84 -24.70 17.89
N SER A 657 -6.43 -24.83 16.70
CA SER A 657 -5.91 -25.64 15.58
C SER A 657 -6.26 -24.98 14.23
N ARG A 658 -5.57 -25.33 13.14
CA ARG A 658 -5.95 -25.05 11.74
C ARG A 658 -6.31 -26.31 10.95
N ASP A 659 -6.29 -27.49 11.57
CA ASP A 659 -6.55 -28.78 10.93
C ASP A 659 -8.04 -28.97 10.59
N THR A 660 -8.93 -28.30 11.35
CA THR A 660 -10.39 -28.51 11.30
C THR A 660 -11.16 -27.22 11.02
N TYR A 661 -12.09 -27.28 10.07
CA TYR A 661 -13.07 -26.22 9.79
C TYR A 661 -14.39 -26.44 10.54
N MET A 662 -14.81 -25.46 11.34
CA MET A 662 -16.03 -25.49 12.17
C MET A 662 -17.23 -24.87 11.44
N TRP A 663 -17.64 -25.56 10.37
CA TRP A 663 -18.71 -25.12 9.46
C TRP A 663 -20.12 -25.15 10.05
N GLN A 664 -20.38 -26.02 11.04
CA GLN A 664 -21.63 -26.02 11.80
C GLN A 664 -21.57 -24.98 12.93
N LYS A 665 -22.48 -24.00 12.92
CA LYS A 665 -22.66 -23.06 14.05
C LYS A 665 -24.05 -23.24 14.65
N PHE A 666 -24.11 -24.05 15.70
CA PHE A 666 -25.27 -24.24 16.55
C PHE A 666 -25.72 -22.91 17.17
N LYS A 667 -27.04 -22.68 17.21
CA LYS A 667 -27.71 -21.56 17.88
C LYS A 667 -29.00 -22.07 18.53
N PRO A 668 -29.61 -21.31 19.46
CA PRO A 668 -30.96 -21.61 19.95
C PRO A 668 -32.01 -21.72 18.83
N THR A 669 -31.82 -20.99 17.73
CA THR A 669 -32.67 -21.00 16.53
C THR A 669 -32.27 -22.07 15.49
N GLY A 670 -31.66 -23.18 15.93
CA GLY A 670 -31.14 -24.24 15.05
C GLY A 670 -29.72 -24.04 14.54
N VAL A 671 -29.27 -24.91 13.62
CA VAL A 671 -27.90 -24.92 13.09
C VAL A 671 -27.79 -23.97 11.89
N ARG A 672 -26.83 -23.04 11.92
CA ARG A 672 -26.44 -22.26 10.73
C ARG A 672 -25.17 -22.86 10.13
N ILE A 673 -25.22 -23.26 8.87
CA ILE A 673 -24.03 -23.60 8.09
C ILE A 673 -23.26 -22.31 7.78
N ASN A 674 -21.94 -22.34 7.97
CA ASN A 674 -21.01 -21.29 7.55
C ASN A 674 -19.83 -22.02 6.92
N VAL A 675 -19.93 -22.33 5.62
CA VAL A 675 -18.91 -23.04 4.85
C VAL A 675 -17.54 -22.35 4.94
N PRO A 676 -16.42 -23.06 4.70
CA PRO A 676 -15.12 -22.42 4.54
C PRO A 676 -15.18 -21.31 3.48
N SER A 677 -14.53 -20.18 3.71
CA SER A 677 -14.57 -19.00 2.84
C SER A 677 -13.39 -18.06 3.07
N TRP A 678 -12.96 -17.37 2.02
CA TRP A 678 -12.03 -16.24 2.10
C TRP A 678 -12.79 -14.97 2.52
N CYS A 679 -13.15 -14.89 3.80
CA CYS A 679 -13.81 -13.74 4.40
C CYS A 679 -12.87 -12.52 4.49
N ASP A 680 -11.59 -12.78 4.76
CA ASP A 680 -10.56 -11.79 5.08
C ASP A 680 -9.73 -11.50 3.83
N ARG A 681 -9.75 -10.24 3.34
CA ARG A 681 -9.25 -9.88 2.00
C ARG A 681 -8.49 -8.55 2.01
N ILE A 682 -7.58 -8.36 1.05
CA ILE A 682 -6.82 -7.12 0.83
C ILE A 682 -6.83 -6.77 -0.67
N LEU A 683 -7.47 -5.65 -1.01
CA LEU A 683 -7.56 -5.12 -2.37
C LEU A 683 -6.91 -3.74 -2.44
N TRP A 684 -6.47 -3.33 -3.64
CA TRP A 684 -5.94 -1.98 -3.87
C TRP A 684 -6.38 -1.40 -5.22
N LYS A 685 -6.33 -0.08 -5.32
CA LYS A 685 -6.51 0.67 -6.56
C LYS A 685 -5.56 1.85 -6.56
N SER A 686 -4.82 2.01 -7.64
CA SER A 686 -3.87 3.11 -7.82
C SER A 686 -4.31 4.04 -8.96
N HIS A 687 -3.71 5.23 -9.03
CA HIS A 687 -3.76 6.05 -10.23
C HIS A 687 -2.98 5.39 -11.40
N PRO A 688 -3.35 5.63 -12.67
CA PRO A 688 -2.66 5.05 -13.82
C PRO A 688 -1.19 5.48 -13.88
N GLU A 689 -0.34 4.66 -14.49
CA GLU A 689 1.12 4.91 -14.64
C GLU A 689 1.86 5.15 -13.30
N THR A 690 1.35 4.59 -12.20
CA THR A 690 2.04 4.57 -10.90
C THR A 690 2.58 3.18 -10.58
N TYR A 691 3.78 3.13 -9.99
CA TYR A 691 4.42 1.87 -9.61
C TYR A 691 3.77 1.31 -8.34
N VAL A 692 3.19 0.11 -8.42
CA VAL A 692 2.81 -0.71 -7.27
C VAL A 692 2.97 -2.19 -7.63
N VAL A 693 3.67 -2.94 -6.80
CA VAL A 693 3.84 -4.40 -6.95
C VAL A 693 3.43 -5.07 -5.65
N CYS A 694 2.64 -6.15 -5.73
CA CYS A 694 2.29 -6.98 -4.58
C CYS A 694 3.33 -8.10 -4.43
N ASN A 695 4.12 -8.05 -3.36
CA ASN A 695 5.26 -8.93 -3.15
C ASN A 695 4.87 -10.20 -2.36
N SER A 696 3.95 -10.08 -1.41
CA SER A 696 3.31 -11.19 -0.69
C SER A 696 1.80 -10.99 -0.59
N TYR A 697 1.05 -12.09 -0.59
CA TYR A 697 -0.36 -12.16 -0.19
C TYR A 697 -0.65 -13.57 0.35
N GLY A 698 -1.07 -13.67 1.61
CA GLY A 698 -1.18 -14.95 2.30
C GLY A 698 -1.83 -14.86 3.68
N CYS A 699 -1.90 -16.00 4.36
CA CYS A 699 -2.45 -16.09 5.72
C CYS A 699 -1.55 -16.91 6.65
N THR A 700 -1.60 -16.63 7.96
CA THR A 700 -0.82 -17.40 8.95
C THR A 700 -1.55 -18.67 9.40
N ASP A 701 -0.77 -19.72 9.66
CA ASP A 701 -1.22 -21.04 10.13
C ASP A 701 -0.92 -21.30 11.62
N ASP A 702 -0.05 -20.53 12.26
CA ASP A 702 0.31 -20.65 13.69
C ASP A 702 -0.60 -19.83 14.65
N ILE A 703 -1.23 -18.75 14.17
CA ILE A 703 -2.10 -17.88 14.99
C ILE A 703 -3.52 -18.45 15.07
N VAL A 704 -3.76 -19.24 16.12
CA VAL A 704 -4.97 -20.08 16.29
C VAL A 704 -6.02 -19.57 17.30
N THR A 705 -5.88 -18.37 17.88
CA THR A 705 -6.82 -17.89 18.93
C THR A 705 -8.22 -17.57 18.40
N SER A 706 -8.33 -17.15 17.14
CA SER A 706 -9.58 -16.81 16.47
C SER A 706 -10.07 -17.94 15.55
N ASP A 707 -11.37 -17.97 15.24
CA ASP A 707 -11.96 -18.80 14.18
C ASP A 707 -11.74 -18.21 12.76
N HIS A 708 -10.94 -17.15 12.64
CA HIS A 708 -10.28 -16.68 11.42
C HIS A 708 -8.74 -16.74 11.56
N SER A 709 -8.02 -17.01 10.47
CA SER A 709 -6.57 -16.76 10.38
C SER A 709 -6.27 -15.31 9.98
N PRO A 710 -5.23 -14.67 10.55
CA PRO A 710 -4.68 -13.41 10.05
C PRO A 710 -4.26 -13.48 8.58
N VAL A 711 -4.50 -12.42 7.83
CA VAL A 711 -4.09 -12.23 6.42
C VAL A 711 -3.12 -11.06 6.31
N PHE A 712 -2.09 -11.23 5.50
CA PHE A 712 -1.07 -10.23 5.21
C PHE A 712 -0.94 -9.99 3.71
N ALA A 713 -0.59 -8.78 3.32
CA ALA A 713 -0.04 -8.47 2.01
C ALA A 713 1.07 -7.42 2.14
N THR A 714 2.11 -7.53 1.31
CA THR A 714 3.18 -6.52 1.22
C THR A 714 3.26 -5.95 -0.17
N PHE A 715 3.55 -4.65 -0.24
CA PHE A 715 3.63 -3.90 -1.48
C PHE A 715 4.94 -3.13 -1.56
N GLU A 716 5.53 -3.10 -2.74
CA GLU A 716 6.48 -2.06 -3.10
C GLU A 716 5.73 -0.95 -3.87
N VAL A 717 5.95 0.31 -3.49
CA VAL A 717 5.13 1.44 -3.94
C VAL A 717 6.00 2.62 -4.35
N GLY A 718 5.78 3.13 -5.56
CA GLY A 718 6.46 4.32 -6.08
C GLY A 718 6.03 5.58 -5.34
N VAL A 719 6.99 6.31 -4.79
CA VAL A 719 6.76 7.57 -4.07
C VAL A 719 7.44 8.75 -4.73
N THR A 720 6.75 9.89 -4.72
CA THR A 720 7.19 11.12 -5.37
C THR A 720 7.85 12.02 -4.33
N SER A 721 9.06 12.48 -4.61
CA SER A 721 9.76 13.48 -3.78
C SER A 721 8.96 14.80 -3.73
N GLN A 722 9.03 15.54 -2.62
CA GLN A 722 8.40 16.87 -2.55
C GLN A 722 9.18 17.87 -3.42
N PHE A 723 8.78 17.99 -4.69
CA PHE A 723 9.58 18.68 -5.71
C PHE A 723 9.86 20.16 -5.38
N VAL A 724 11.14 20.51 -5.41
CA VAL A 724 11.66 21.87 -5.25
C VAL A 724 12.35 22.28 -6.57
N PRO A 725 11.96 23.39 -7.21
CA PRO A 725 12.53 23.81 -8.49
C PRO A 725 14.05 24.04 -8.43
N LYS A 726 14.79 23.32 -9.28
CA LYS A 726 16.26 23.42 -9.43
C LYS A 726 16.74 24.81 -9.91
N LYS A 727 15.83 25.66 -10.41
CA LYS A 727 16.03 27.08 -10.72
C LYS A 727 14.89 27.88 -10.09
N ALA A 728 15.19 29.03 -9.50
CA ALA A 728 14.17 29.95 -8.97
C ALA A 728 13.17 30.40 -10.06
N PRO A 729 11.93 30.80 -9.71
CA PRO A 729 10.98 31.37 -10.68
C PRO A 729 11.57 32.62 -11.35
N SER A 730 11.89 32.52 -12.63
CA SER A 730 12.40 33.63 -13.44
C SER A 730 11.33 34.71 -13.58
N SER A 731 11.69 35.97 -13.34
CA SER A 731 10.77 37.11 -13.44
C SER A 731 10.56 37.60 -14.88
N GLY A 732 10.53 36.68 -15.84
CA GLY A 732 10.41 36.95 -17.28
C GLY A 732 9.16 36.29 -17.89
N PRO A 733 8.74 36.73 -19.10
CA PRO A 733 7.52 36.25 -19.75
C PRO A 733 7.71 34.96 -20.57
N GLU A 734 8.74 34.16 -20.25
CA GLU A 734 9.02 32.90 -20.95
C GLU A 734 8.02 31.79 -20.55
N PRO A 735 7.76 30.80 -21.44
CA PRO A 735 6.66 29.88 -21.27
C PRO A 735 6.81 29.01 -20.02
N LEU A 736 5.85 29.15 -19.10
CA LEU A 736 5.47 28.07 -18.21
C LEU A 736 5.07 26.84 -19.04
N ALA A 737 5.21 25.64 -18.47
CA ALA A 737 4.64 24.46 -19.10
C ALA A 737 3.12 24.62 -19.24
N CYS A 738 2.53 24.04 -20.27
CA CYS A 738 1.07 24.06 -20.47
C CYS A 738 0.55 22.68 -20.90
N ILE A 739 -0.73 22.44 -20.61
CA ILE A 739 -1.47 21.26 -21.07
C ILE A 739 -2.53 21.74 -22.07
N GLU A 740 -2.52 21.15 -23.26
CA GLU A 740 -3.37 21.54 -24.38
C GLU A 740 -4.16 20.35 -24.90
N TRP A 741 -5.32 20.62 -25.49
CA TRP A 741 -6.27 19.62 -25.97
C TRP A 741 -6.69 19.93 -27.40
N GLU A 742 -6.74 18.92 -28.26
CA GLU A 742 -7.21 19.03 -29.64
C GLU A 742 -8.69 18.65 -29.74
N SER A 743 -9.09 17.57 -29.05
CA SER A 743 -10.48 17.16 -28.85
C SER A 743 -10.65 16.27 -27.61
N ILE A 744 -11.87 16.22 -27.09
CA ILE A 744 -12.32 15.20 -26.12
C ILE A 744 -13.71 14.71 -26.57
N GLU A 745 -13.90 13.39 -26.59
CA GLU A 745 -15.21 12.74 -26.72
C GLU A 745 -15.53 11.99 -25.42
N VAL A 746 -16.79 12.05 -25.01
CA VAL A 746 -17.32 11.33 -23.84
C VAL A 746 -18.56 10.56 -24.25
N ILE A 747 -18.77 9.38 -23.67
CA ILE A 747 -20.03 8.65 -23.71
C ILE A 747 -20.47 8.46 -22.26
N ILE A 748 -21.68 8.90 -21.92
CA ILE A 748 -22.28 8.71 -20.59
C ILE A 748 -23.62 7.97 -20.68
N LYS A 749 -23.85 7.09 -19.71
CA LYS A 749 -25.11 6.37 -19.49
C LYS A 749 -26.13 7.32 -18.83
N THR A 750 -27.07 7.83 -19.62
CA THR A 750 -28.07 8.80 -19.16
C THR A 750 -29.31 8.79 -20.06
N SER A 751 -30.47 9.09 -19.47
CA SER A 751 -31.70 9.41 -20.21
C SER A 751 -31.86 10.92 -20.47
N SER A 752 -31.03 11.76 -19.84
CA SER A 752 -31.01 13.20 -20.10
C SER A 752 -30.35 13.54 -21.43
N ARG A 753 -30.67 14.71 -21.98
CA ARG A 753 -30.01 15.33 -23.14
C ARG A 753 -29.41 16.71 -22.82
N SER A 754 -29.33 17.07 -21.54
CA SER A 754 -28.69 18.28 -21.02
C SER A 754 -27.27 18.46 -21.56
N LYS A 755 -26.86 19.72 -21.77
CA LYS A 755 -25.47 20.05 -22.04
C LYS A 755 -24.57 19.70 -20.86
N CYS A 756 -23.31 19.40 -21.15
CA CYS A 756 -22.29 19.05 -20.17
C CYS A 756 -21.01 19.90 -20.33
N TYR A 757 -20.27 20.03 -19.24
CA TYR A 757 -18.91 20.59 -19.18
C TYR A 757 -17.98 19.64 -18.40
N ILE A 758 -16.68 19.87 -18.50
CA ILE A 758 -15.64 19.09 -17.83
C ILE A 758 -14.94 19.98 -16.80
N GLU A 759 -14.78 19.50 -15.57
CA GLU A 759 -13.87 20.08 -14.59
C GLU A 759 -12.53 19.35 -14.58
N PHE A 760 -11.43 20.10 -14.54
CA PHE A 760 -10.06 19.59 -14.47
C PHE A 760 -9.46 19.91 -13.10
N HIS A 761 -9.16 18.87 -12.33
CA HIS A 761 -8.62 18.94 -10.97
C HIS A 761 -7.23 18.30 -10.91
N SER A 762 -6.25 18.92 -10.25
CA SER A 762 -4.96 18.30 -9.93
C SER A 762 -4.25 19.05 -8.80
N TYR A 763 -3.29 18.40 -8.14
CA TYR A 763 -2.34 19.06 -7.25
C TYR A 763 -1.38 19.99 -7.99
N CYS A 764 -1.21 19.82 -9.31
CA CYS A 764 -0.35 20.69 -10.12
C CYS A 764 -1.01 22.00 -10.58
N LEU A 765 -2.29 22.24 -10.25
CA LEU A 765 -3.04 23.44 -10.65
C LEU A 765 -3.36 24.30 -9.42
N GLU A 766 -3.31 25.64 -9.55
CA GLU A 766 -3.66 26.57 -8.45
C GLU A 766 -5.16 26.51 -8.11
N GLU A 767 -6.00 26.29 -9.11
CA GLU A 767 -7.46 26.23 -9.01
C GLU A 767 -8.04 25.25 -10.04
N VAL A 768 -9.29 24.84 -9.83
CA VAL A 768 -10.04 23.96 -10.73
C VAL A 768 -10.36 24.70 -12.02
N GLN A 769 -9.94 24.14 -13.16
CA GLN A 769 -10.25 24.69 -14.48
C GLN A 769 -11.50 24.03 -15.07
N ARG A 770 -12.19 24.70 -16.00
CA ARG A 770 -13.42 24.22 -16.62
C ARG A 770 -13.39 24.36 -18.14
N SER A 771 -14.01 23.41 -18.84
CA SER A 771 -14.35 23.57 -20.26
C SER A 771 -15.56 24.49 -20.45
N GLY A 772 -15.78 24.91 -21.69
CA GLY A 772 -17.11 25.30 -22.16
C GLY A 772 -18.02 24.07 -22.31
N GLU A 773 -19.23 24.31 -22.83
CA GLU A 773 -20.20 23.24 -23.11
C GLU A 773 -19.73 22.32 -24.25
N ASN A 774 -20.26 21.09 -24.30
CA ASN A 774 -20.03 20.16 -25.40
C ASN A 774 -20.53 20.73 -26.73
N THR A 775 -19.64 20.83 -27.72
CA THR A 775 -19.94 21.33 -29.07
C THR A 775 -20.84 20.40 -29.88
N SER A 776 -20.76 19.09 -29.67
CA SER A 776 -21.61 18.09 -30.33
C SER A 776 -22.24 17.14 -29.31
N GLN A 777 -23.36 16.51 -29.70
CA GLN A 777 -23.93 15.36 -28.99
C GLN A 777 -24.77 14.49 -29.92
N SER A 778 -24.77 13.18 -29.67
CA SER A 778 -25.64 12.21 -30.34
C SER A 778 -26.14 11.16 -29.33
N CYS A 779 -27.24 10.49 -29.67
CA CYS A 779 -27.95 9.57 -28.77
C CYS A 779 -28.45 8.40 -29.63
N ASP A 780 -27.49 7.74 -30.28
CA ASP A 780 -27.72 6.76 -31.34
C ASP A 780 -28.09 5.39 -30.77
N ILE A 781 -27.67 5.12 -29.53
CA ILE A 781 -28.01 3.92 -28.75
C ILE A 781 -28.82 4.36 -27.52
N PRO A 782 -30.01 3.79 -27.27
CA PRO A 782 -30.88 4.19 -26.17
C PRO A 782 -30.22 4.09 -24.79
N GLY A 783 -30.36 5.13 -23.98
CA GLY A 783 -29.78 5.21 -22.63
C GLY A 783 -28.32 5.64 -22.57
N PHE A 784 -27.69 5.93 -23.72
CA PHE A 784 -26.36 6.53 -23.81
C PHE A 784 -26.40 7.86 -24.57
N LEU A 785 -25.60 8.82 -24.12
CA LEU A 785 -25.40 10.13 -24.73
C LEU A 785 -23.92 10.29 -25.04
N LYS A 786 -23.58 10.37 -26.33
CA LYS A 786 -22.26 10.75 -26.81
C LYS A 786 -22.15 12.28 -26.84
N LEU A 787 -21.01 12.81 -26.43
CA LEU A 787 -20.70 14.23 -26.25
C LEU A 787 -19.32 14.52 -26.85
N GLY A 788 -19.12 15.68 -27.47
CA GLY A 788 -17.82 16.05 -28.05
C GLY A 788 -17.45 17.52 -27.85
N TRP A 789 -16.20 17.76 -27.45
CA TRP A 789 -15.57 19.07 -27.29
C TRP A 789 -14.42 19.23 -28.29
N SER A 790 -14.40 20.38 -28.96
CA SER A 790 -13.26 20.83 -29.77
C SER A 790 -12.30 21.68 -28.94
N ALA A 791 -11.02 21.77 -29.34
CA ALA A 791 -9.98 22.60 -28.72
C ALA A 791 -10.45 24.01 -28.27
N LYS A 792 -11.29 24.69 -29.08
CA LYS A 792 -11.82 26.03 -28.78
C LYS A 792 -12.67 26.12 -27.50
N HIS A 793 -13.14 24.99 -26.98
CA HIS A 793 -13.98 24.89 -25.79
C HIS A 793 -13.26 24.19 -24.62
N LEU A 794 -11.98 23.84 -24.78
CA LEU A 794 -11.17 23.17 -23.77
C LEU A 794 -10.11 24.15 -23.23
N PRO A 795 -9.86 24.20 -21.91
CA PRO A 795 -8.94 25.16 -21.32
C PRO A 795 -7.49 24.73 -21.52
N VAL A 796 -6.61 25.68 -21.84
CA VAL A 796 -5.16 25.48 -21.70
C VAL A 796 -4.84 25.50 -20.21
N LEU A 797 -4.44 24.36 -19.66
CA LEU A 797 -4.10 24.25 -18.23
C LEU A 797 -2.66 24.72 -18.03
N ASN A 798 -2.40 25.43 -16.93
CA ASN A 798 -1.09 26.00 -16.61
C ASN A 798 -0.61 25.43 -15.26
N PRO A 799 0.23 24.37 -15.27
CA PRO A 799 0.81 23.83 -14.04
C PRO A 799 1.63 24.85 -13.24
N ILE A 800 1.62 24.68 -11.92
CA ILE A 800 2.33 25.55 -10.96
C ILE A 800 3.85 25.54 -11.21
N LEU A 801 4.41 24.40 -11.61
CA LEU A 801 5.84 24.19 -11.85
C LEU A 801 6.05 23.60 -13.26
N PRO A 802 7.06 24.06 -14.02
CA PRO A 802 7.24 23.68 -15.43
C PRO A 802 8.15 22.46 -15.65
N ASP A 803 8.73 21.90 -14.59
CA ASP A 803 9.84 20.94 -14.68
C ASP A 803 9.38 19.52 -15.07
N LEU A 804 10.14 18.87 -15.98
CA LEU A 804 9.75 17.61 -16.62
C LEU A 804 9.46 16.48 -15.62
N GLU A 805 10.40 16.26 -14.68
CA GLU A 805 10.33 15.24 -13.63
C GLU A 805 9.04 15.36 -12.81
N TYR A 806 8.70 16.59 -12.39
CA TYR A 806 7.51 16.87 -11.60
C TYR A 806 6.23 16.54 -12.37
N LEU A 807 6.14 17.01 -13.62
CA LEU A 807 4.95 16.85 -14.46
C LEU A 807 4.73 15.40 -14.89
N GLY A 808 5.79 14.61 -15.05
CA GLY A 808 5.73 13.17 -15.30
C GLY A 808 5.22 12.32 -14.11
N ASP A 809 4.97 12.94 -12.96
CA ASP A 809 4.41 12.31 -11.77
C ASP A 809 3.04 12.90 -11.35
N GLN A 810 2.45 13.75 -12.20
CA GLN A 810 1.14 14.35 -11.91
C GLN A 810 0.01 13.60 -12.63
N HIS A 811 -1.18 13.70 -12.03
CA HIS A 811 -2.42 13.17 -12.58
C HIS A 811 -3.47 14.27 -12.72
N LEU A 812 -4.30 14.16 -13.75
CA LEU A 812 -5.49 14.98 -13.94
C LEU A 812 -6.73 14.16 -13.58
N LEU A 813 -7.48 14.65 -12.59
CA LEU A 813 -8.80 14.14 -12.23
C LEU A 813 -9.86 14.94 -12.98
N LEU A 814 -10.66 14.26 -13.82
CA LEU A 814 -11.71 14.88 -14.63
C LEU A 814 -13.08 14.47 -14.09
N SER A 815 -14.03 15.42 -14.08
CA SER A 815 -15.44 15.16 -13.77
C SER A 815 -16.32 15.80 -14.85
N VAL A 816 -17.19 14.99 -15.46
CA VAL A 816 -18.13 15.42 -16.51
C VAL A 816 -19.45 15.79 -15.84
N LYS A 817 -19.81 17.07 -15.87
CA LYS A 817 -20.96 17.62 -15.13
C LYS A 817 -22.03 18.17 -16.06
N GLY A 818 -23.30 17.97 -15.69
CA GLY A 818 -24.43 18.62 -16.36
C GLY A 818 -24.42 20.13 -16.12
N VAL A 819 -24.69 20.92 -17.16
CA VAL A 819 -24.78 22.39 -17.06
C VAL A 819 -25.96 22.80 -16.17
N GLU A 820 -27.10 22.14 -16.32
CA GLU A 820 -28.34 22.47 -15.60
C GLU A 820 -28.36 21.91 -14.16
N SER A 821 -27.92 20.67 -13.97
CA SER A 821 -27.93 20.02 -12.65
C SER A 821 -26.72 20.35 -11.79
N CYS A 822 -25.60 20.75 -12.38
CA CYS A 822 -24.26 20.79 -11.77
C CYS A 822 -23.78 19.44 -11.16
N GLU A 823 -24.53 18.36 -11.33
CA GLU A 823 -24.16 17.02 -10.88
C GLU A 823 -23.19 16.34 -11.85
N SER A 824 -22.34 15.46 -11.32
CA SER A 824 -21.42 14.65 -12.12
C SER A 824 -22.13 13.42 -12.70
N TYR A 825 -21.98 13.23 -14.02
CA TYR A 825 -22.34 11.99 -14.69
C TYR A 825 -21.21 10.94 -14.64
N GLY A 826 -19.99 11.34 -14.25
CA GLY A 826 -18.87 10.43 -14.09
C GLY A 826 -17.53 11.13 -13.91
N GLU A 827 -16.62 10.44 -13.23
CA GLU A 827 -15.26 10.86 -12.95
C GLU A 827 -14.22 9.87 -13.47
N CYS A 828 -13.02 10.36 -13.82
CA CYS A 828 -11.86 9.52 -14.15
C CYS A 828 -10.54 10.17 -13.70
N CYS A 829 -9.44 9.42 -13.87
CA CYS A 829 -8.06 9.87 -13.66
C CYS A 829 -7.23 9.59 -14.91
N ILE A 830 -6.36 10.53 -15.29
CA ILE A 830 -5.45 10.46 -16.45
C ILE A 830 -4.04 10.80 -15.94
N ALA A 831 -3.04 9.98 -16.29
CA ALA A 831 -1.64 10.29 -16.00
C ALA A 831 -1.11 11.34 -16.99
N MET A 832 -0.29 12.28 -16.50
CA MET A 832 0.29 13.31 -17.37
C MET A 832 1.52 12.80 -18.16
N ARG A 833 2.18 11.73 -17.71
CA ARG A 833 3.41 11.19 -18.30
C ARG A 833 3.24 10.79 -19.77
N SER A 834 2.29 9.92 -20.11
CA SER A 834 1.96 9.60 -21.51
C SER A 834 1.51 10.81 -22.36
N LEU A 835 1.13 11.94 -21.75
CA LEU A 835 0.78 13.18 -22.47
C LEU A 835 1.99 14.11 -22.70
N ILE A 836 3.17 13.87 -22.13
CA ILE A 836 4.35 14.73 -22.33
C ILE A 836 4.98 14.45 -23.70
N SER A 837 4.59 15.24 -24.70
CA SER A 837 5.06 15.11 -26.08
C SER A 837 5.04 16.47 -26.80
N SER A 838 5.73 16.56 -27.93
CA SER A 838 5.61 17.69 -28.87
C SER A 838 4.31 17.64 -29.68
N MET A 839 3.75 16.44 -29.86
CA MET A 839 2.51 16.18 -30.61
C MET A 839 1.42 15.70 -29.67
N ALA A 840 0.14 15.88 -30.01
CA ALA A 840 -0.94 15.33 -29.21
C ALA A 840 -0.87 13.80 -29.14
N GLN A 841 -1.00 13.27 -27.94
CA GLN A 841 -1.15 11.84 -27.67
C GLN A 841 -2.62 11.55 -27.35
N GLN A 842 -3.08 10.37 -27.74
CA GLN A 842 -4.42 9.90 -27.38
C GLN A 842 -4.42 9.38 -25.94
N PHE A 843 -5.47 9.69 -25.19
CA PHE A 843 -5.80 9.02 -23.93
C PHE A 843 -7.20 8.42 -24.03
N GLU A 844 -7.45 7.35 -23.27
CA GLU A 844 -8.76 6.71 -23.15
C GLU A 844 -8.91 6.07 -21.76
N THR A 845 -10.08 6.21 -21.13
CA THR A 845 -10.37 5.64 -19.79
C THR A 845 -11.87 5.59 -19.51
N PHE A 846 -12.28 4.79 -18.52
CA PHE A 846 -13.68 4.63 -18.11
C PHE A 846 -14.08 5.66 -17.04
N LEU A 847 -15.26 6.24 -17.21
CA LEU A 847 -15.93 7.11 -16.25
C LEU A 847 -16.69 6.28 -15.22
N SER A 848 -16.56 6.63 -13.95
CA SER A 848 -17.33 6.03 -12.85
C SER A 848 -17.89 7.09 -11.91
N HIS A 849 -19.04 6.82 -11.32
CA HIS A 849 -19.66 7.66 -10.29
C HIS A 849 -20.14 6.79 -9.12
N ARG A 850 -19.78 7.15 -7.89
CA ARG A 850 -20.20 6.45 -6.65
C ARG A 850 -19.86 4.94 -6.65
N GLY A 851 -18.79 4.54 -7.33
CA GLY A 851 -18.35 3.15 -7.49
C GLY A 851 -19.04 2.35 -8.60
N GLU A 852 -20.00 2.90 -9.33
CA GLU A 852 -20.59 2.30 -10.54
C GLU A 852 -19.91 2.85 -11.80
N GLU A 853 -19.84 2.04 -12.87
CA GLU A 853 -19.37 2.53 -14.17
C GLU A 853 -20.49 3.28 -14.91
N THR A 854 -20.18 4.49 -15.37
CA THR A 854 -21.16 5.40 -15.98
C THR A 854 -20.85 5.74 -17.43
N GLY A 855 -19.70 5.31 -17.97
CA GLY A 855 -19.36 5.54 -19.36
C GLY A 855 -17.86 5.52 -19.64
N SER A 856 -17.46 6.22 -20.70
CA SER A 856 -16.09 6.23 -21.24
C SER A 856 -15.72 7.62 -21.74
N ILE A 857 -14.43 7.93 -21.74
CA ILE A 857 -13.87 9.20 -22.22
C ILE A 857 -12.57 8.95 -22.97
N ARG A 858 -12.45 9.54 -24.16
CA ARG A 858 -11.23 9.53 -24.97
C ARG A 858 -10.92 10.93 -25.47
N GLY A 859 -9.66 11.22 -25.76
CA GLY A 859 -9.28 12.54 -26.28
C GLY A 859 -7.83 12.63 -26.70
N TRP A 860 -7.47 13.78 -27.25
CA TRP A 860 -6.15 14.09 -27.78
C TRP A 860 -5.59 15.31 -27.07
N GLY A 861 -4.42 15.17 -26.44
CA GLY A 861 -3.80 16.25 -25.68
C GLY A 861 -2.29 16.14 -25.54
N LYS A 862 -1.64 17.21 -25.07
CA LYS A 862 -0.18 17.28 -24.89
C LYS A 862 0.22 18.19 -23.73
N VAL A 863 1.28 17.81 -23.03
CA VAL A 863 1.95 18.62 -22.01
C VAL A 863 3.25 19.18 -22.62
N ARG A 864 3.27 20.49 -22.91
CA ARG A 864 4.45 21.15 -23.49
C ARG A 864 5.40 21.61 -22.38
N VAL A 865 6.58 20.99 -22.31
CA VAL A 865 7.66 21.30 -21.35
C VAL A 865 8.83 22.05 -22.04
N PRO A 866 9.27 23.21 -21.51
CA PRO A 866 10.42 23.97 -22.03
C PRO A 866 11.72 23.14 -22.09
N THR A 867 12.56 23.39 -23.09
CA THR A 867 13.77 22.59 -23.35
C THR A 867 14.82 22.69 -22.25
N ASP A 868 14.94 23.82 -21.56
CA ASP A 868 15.87 24.02 -20.44
C ASP A 868 15.44 23.33 -19.12
N ARG A 869 14.24 22.73 -19.11
CA ARG A 869 13.60 22.04 -17.98
C ARG A 869 13.45 20.52 -18.17
N ARG A 870 14.12 19.97 -19.19
CA ARG A 870 14.11 18.53 -19.54
C ARG A 870 15.21 17.71 -18.87
N GLY A 871 15.74 18.17 -17.74
CA GLY A 871 16.62 17.33 -16.92
C GLY A 871 15.85 16.12 -16.37
N THR A 872 16.54 14.99 -16.25
CA THR A 872 15.98 13.72 -15.77
C THR A 872 16.82 13.17 -14.61
N ARG A 873 16.17 12.86 -13.49
CA ARG A 873 16.68 11.94 -12.44
C ARG A 873 16.45 10.52 -12.94
N GLU A 874 17.50 9.72 -13.03
CA GLU A 874 17.40 8.27 -13.22
C GLU A 874 16.64 7.66 -12.04
N ARG A 875 15.63 6.84 -12.30
CA ARG A 875 14.85 6.16 -11.25
C ARG A 875 15.36 4.74 -11.08
N LEU A 876 15.63 4.35 -9.84
CA LEU A 876 16.22 3.04 -9.53
C LEU A 876 15.34 1.86 -9.97
N TYR A 877 14.02 2.04 -10.12
CA TYR A 877 13.11 1.02 -10.66
C TYR A 877 13.05 0.97 -12.20
N GLU A 878 13.43 2.04 -12.91
CA GLU A 878 13.50 2.05 -14.38
C GLU A 878 14.73 1.26 -14.90
N TRP A 879 15.60 0.79 -13.98
CA TRP A 879 16.74 -0.11 -14.24
C TRP A 879 16.38 -1.61 -14.09
N ILE A 880 15.18 -1.95 -13.59
CA ILE A 880 14.77 -3.34 -13.33
C ILE A 880 13.72 -3.74 -14.37
N SER A 881 14.19 -4.14 -15.54
CA SER A 881 13.38 -4.80 -16.57
C SER A 881 13.33 -6.31 -16.32
N PHE A 882 12.12 -6.88 -16.32
CA PHE A 882 11.92 -8.31 -16.51
C PHE A 882 11.77 -8.57 -18.01
N GLU A 883 12.32 -9.68 -18.51
CA GLU A 883 12.26 -10.03 -19.93
C GLU A 883 10.83 -10.45 -20.31
N GLU A 884 10.30 -9.93 -21.43
CA GLU A 884 9.10 -10.48 -22.06
C GLU A 884 9.53 -11.61 -23.01
N GLU A 885 8.76 -12.71 -23.04
CA GLU A 885 8.99 -13.84 -23.94
C GLU A 885 8.69 -13.43 -25.40
N GLU A 886 9.70 -13.44 -26.28
CA GLU A 886 9.51 -13.36 -27.74
C GLU A 886 9.61 -14.76 -28.39
N GLU A 887 8.67 -15.09 -29.29
CA GLU A 887 8.67 -16.34 -30.07
C GLU A 887 9.70 -16.31 -31.24
N ASP A 888 10.12 -17.51 -31.67
CA ASP A 888 11.21 -17.78 -32.62
C ASP A 888 11.22 -17.00 -33.96
N ALA A 889 12.43 -16.61 -34.40
CA ALA A 889 12.85 -16.69 -35.81
C ALA A 889 14.39 -16.58 -36.02
N GLU A 890 15.04 -17.69 -36.44
CA GLU A 890 16.43 -17.74 -36.95
C GLU A 890 16.47 -17.67 -38.52
N PRO A 891 17.64 -17.50 -39.18
CA PRO A 891 17.75 -16.76 -40.45
C PRO A 891 17.71 -17.58 -41.77
N ALA A 892 18.03 -16.89 -42.88
CA ALA A 892 17.61 -17.20 -44.26
C ALA A 892 18.72 -17.68 -45.23
N ALA A 893 18.32 -18.04 -46.47
CA ALA A 893 19.20 -18.22 -47.63
C ALA A 893 18.56 -17.79 -48.98
N ASP A 894 19.39 -17.24 -49.87
CA ASP A 894 19.33 -17.12 -51.36
C ASP A 894 18.12 -16.52 -52.13
N SER A 895 18.27 -15.23 -52.51
CA SER A 895 18.18 -14.58 -53.86
C SER A 895 17.21 -15.05 -55.01
N PRO A 896 16.93 -14.22 -56.04
CA PRO A 896 16.51 -12.80 -56.04
C PRO A 896 15.33 -12.50 -57.04
N THR A 897 14.97 -11.20 -57.19
CA THR A 897 14.00 -10.56 -58.13
C THR A 897 12.54 -10.38 -57.64
N CYS A 898 11.84 -9.39 -58.22
CA CYS A 898 10.72 -8.64 -57.61
C CYS A 898 9.41 -8.78 -58.42
N PRO A 899 8.20 -8.66 -57.81
CA PRO A 899 7.65 -7.33 -57.48
C PRO A 899 7.01 -7.20 -56.08
N THR A 900 6.75 -5.96 -55.66
CA THR A 900 6.27 -5.57 -54.32
C THR A 900 4.81 -5.93 -54.03
N PRO A 901 4.50 -6.30 -52.77
CA PRO A 901 3.37 -5.66 -52.08
C PRO A 901 3.61 -5.35 -50.59
N LEU A 902 3.32 -4.09 -50.22
CA LEU A 902 2.92 -3.55 -48.89
C LEU A 902 3.81 -3.79 -47.64
N PRO A 903 4.09 -2.74 -46.83
CA PRO A 903 4.82 -2.89 -45.56
C PRO A 903 3.91 -3.42 -44.44
N LYS A 904 4.42 -4.35 -43.62
CA LYS A 904 3.95 -4.55 -42.25
C LYS A 904 4.89 -3.81 -41.29
N HIS A 905 4.31 -3.09 -40.34
CA HIS A 905 5.08 -2.37 -39.31
C HIS A 905 5.59 -3.33 -38.23
N PRO A 906 6.73 -3.03 -37.58
CA PRO A 906 7.06 -3.60 -36.28
C PRO A 906 5.96 -3.30 -35.25
N SER A 907 5.82 -4.17 -34.26
CA SER A 907 4.87 -4.04 -33.16
C SER A 907 4.99 -2.68 -32.46
N ARG A 908 3.86 -2.06 -32.15
CA ARG A 908 3.82 -0.95 -31.18
C ARG A 908 4.16 -1.49 -29.78
N PRO A 909 4.61 -0.64 -28.83
CA PRO A 909 4.55 -0.97 -27.41
C PRO A 909 3.14 -1.45 -27.05
N ARG A 910 3.03 -2.50 -26.22
CA ARG A 910 1.74 -3.10 -25.85
C ARG A 910 0.73 -2.02 -25.44
N SER A 911 -0.38 -1.98 -26.17
CA SER A 911 -1.49 -1.06 -25.93
C SER A 911 -2.24 -1.42 -24.64
N LEU A 912 -3.35 -0.71 -24.38
CA LEU A 912 -4.38 -1.07 -23.41
C LEU A 912 -4.60 -2.60 -23.34
N PRO A 913 -4.83 -3.16 -22.12
CA PRO A 913 -4.96 -4.60 -21.94
C PRO A 913 -6.03 -5.19 -22.87
N GLU A 914 -5.73 -6.34 -23.47
CA GLU A 914 -6.65 -6.99 -24.40
C GLU A 914 -8.01 -7.30 -23.74
N PRO A 915 -9.11 -7.27 -24.51
CA PRO A 915 -10.46 -7.33 -23.96
C PRO A 915 -10.81 -8.75 -23.46
N GLY A 916 -10.41 -9.04 -22.22
CA GLY A 916 -10.93 -10.17 -21.46
C GLY A 916 -12.47 -10.12 -21.38
N ALA A 917 -13.12 -11.28 -21.34
CA ALA A 917 -14.56 -11.45 -21.61
C ALA A 917 -15.55 -10.87 -20.56
N GLY A 918 -15.14 -9.87 -19.76
CA GLY A 918 -15.91 -9.26 -18.67
C GLY A 918 -16.48 -7.86 -18.93
N TYR A 919 -16.38 -7.32 -20.15
CA TYR A 919 -16.87 -5.97 -20.47
C TYR A 919 -18.41 -5.90 -20.58
N THR A 920 -19.08 -5.73 -19.43
CA THR A 920 -20.56 -5.67 -19.33
C THR A 920 -21.19 -4.32 -19.68
N ASN A 921 -20.41 -3.33 -20.15
CA ASN A 921 -20.90 -1.99 -20.47
C ASN A 921 -20.81 -1.69 -21.99
N PRO A 922 -21.94 -1.53 -22.70
CA PRO A 922 -21.94 -1.22 -24.12
C PRO A 922 -21.13 0.03 -24.50
N ALA A 923 -20.98 1.01 -23.59
CA ALA A 923 -20.34 2.31 -23.84
C ALA A 923 -18.95 2.27 -24.50
N TYR A 924 -18.23 1.16 -24.39
CA TYR A 924 -16.96 0.96 -25.09
C TYR A 924 -17.16 0.74 -26.60
N PHE A 925 -18.02 -0.20 -26.99
CA PHE A 925 -18.31 -0.55 -28.38
C PHE A 925 -18.94 0.60 -29.19
N ILE A 926 -19.68 1.49 -28.51
CA ILE A 926 -20.23 2.73 -29.11
C ILE A 926 -19.12 3.64 -29.68
N PHE A 927 -17.90 3.60 -29.13
CA PHE A 927 -16.77 4.39 -29.65
C PHE A 927 -16.18 3.86 -30.96
N GLU A 928 -16.43 2.58 -31.26
CA GLU A 928 -16.02 1.89 -32.50
C GLU A 928 -17.15 1.86 -33.55
N GLY A 929 -18.38 2.22 -33.16
CA GLY A 929 -19.57 2.15 -34.01
C GLY A 929 -20.24 0.78 -34.05
N VAL A 930 -19.90 -0.11 -33.11
CA VAL A 930 -20.57 -1.41 -32.91
C VAL A 930 -21.77 -1.19 -31.97
N PRO A 931 -22.99 -1.63 -32.34
CA PRO A 931 -24.25 -1.32 -31.64
C PRO A 931 -24.52 -2.16 -30.38
#